data_AF-A0AA39ZF52-F1
#
_entry.id   AF-A0AA39ZF52-F1
#
_cell.length_a   1.000
_cell.length_b   1.000
_cell.length_c   1.000
_cell.angle_alpha   90.00
_cell.angle_beta   90.00
_cell.angle_gamma   90.00
#
_symmetry.space_group_name_H-M   'P 1'
#
loop_
_entity.id
_entity.type
_entity.pdbx_description
1 polymer ?
#
loop_
_entity_poly.entity_id
_entity_poly.type
_entity_poly.pdbx_seq_one_letter_code
_entity_poly.pdbx_strand_id
1 'polypeptide(L)'
;MDAQATNIFRKFGTKKKRESMPLPTKSLSKRSEKTREQTHAVADTTVPSASVPRRASIDLSRPLPPLHDPPSVETQALPSTAEITLSEPWVTSSHHPRAHSTSTRNGASSPSPWEEAEINRLKTSHEEQIRDLKMKLGMELEDTRRDMARRMHQLTELARLHDQDKEAIERVKALEKEGEKMKEELNNLKNNAKQNFQIAEEWKKAHDDMIKERDRQAEDLREGKQQLQSFEKEIARLEGEKAELTRVVRDVEMDYQQRMDERETKFAKGRELLQSETAAKLQTLHDKMEDMKRRLKTEHERQMSVMMQEMHVLRAEQKHQAKRYEAEIQTLKDESIMKLEKLHHHTRIQLENHTATHQAEIQHQMEESDAKMAAYMMDRDEQAVRQKDQYERQIADLKQVLMERPGDFDPRLVSDRSLKEEYRALKRSVDTITFNLGPITIDRSIDAASFLERDGKGQERLFVKALIWAMMLDGFFSVPYGFGALGPGGNGGPLFDLYRDWKRILEGGGSNGGKGPLGQNEFDPLYRDRYANSWRSATFQSILYAATAKDVDGKTLDSAGIGKTIHDNRQRVQDNMLAMLTSVCSSEVSKEIQEELAAAMGRASELAIVFGAHRANVCFGIPNRGDSVELGREFVDCQDGDTKKGDIVTVELPVLPALFIIGDGKNDLTSVICVEQGEVLPAANS
;
A
#
# COMPACT_ATOMS: atom_id res chain seq x y z
N MET A 1 -50.14 -15.37 12.59
CA MET A 1 -49.03 -15.86 11.74
C MET A 1 -47.80 -15.01 12.00
N ASP A 2 -47.34 -14.88 13.24
CA ASP A 2 -46.77 -15.90 14.18
C ASP A 2 -45.26 -16.04 13.88
N ALA A 3 -44.32 -15.47 14.63
CA ALA A 3 -44.12 -15.29 16.09
C ALA A 3 -43.52 -16.53 16.81
N GLN A 4 -42.73 -16.28 17.87
CA GLN A 4 -42.08 -17.24 18.79
C GLN A 4 -40.85 -17.98 18.20
N ALA A 5 -39.85 -18.51 18.95
CA ALA A 5 -39.28 -18.32 20.31
C ALA A 5 -38.00 -19.22 20.39
N THR A 6 -37.03 -19.18 21.33
CA THR A 6 -36.63 -18.39 22.52
C THR A 6 -35.11 -18.61 22.73
N ASN A 7 -34.27 -17.62 23.00
CA ASN A 7 -33.83 -17.16 24.34
C ASN A 7 -33.37 -18.28 25.31
N ILE A 8 -32.10 -18.24 25.81
CA ILE A 8 -31.69 -18.55 27.21
C ILE A 8 -30.15 -18.40 27.43
N PHE A 9 -29.76 -17.53 28.39
CA PHE A 9 -28.53 -17.44 29.24
C PHE A 9 -27.11 -17.58 28.63
N ARG A 10 -26.07 -16.74 28.88
CA ARG A 10 -25.71 -15.68 29.86
C ARG A 10 -25.01 -16.14 31.17
N LYS A 11 -23.77 -15.64 31.38
CA LYS A 11 -22.84 -15.78 32.55
C LYS A 11 -22.06 -17.12 32.56
N PHE A 12 -20.78 -17.20 32.97
CA PHE A 12 -19.95 -16.33 33.82
C PHE A 12 -18.57 -16.00 33.21
N GLY A 13 -17.92 -14.95 33.73
CA GLY A 13 -16.47 -14.79 33.65
C GLY A 13 -15.84 -14.75 35.04
N THR A 14 -14.65 -15.31 35.21
CA THR A 14 -13.80 -15.10 36.39
C THR A 14 -12.32 -15.09 36.02
N LYS A 15 -11.58 -14.14 36.60
CA LYS A 15 -10.11 -14.11 36.60
C LYS A 15 -9.56 -15.22 37.51
N LYS A 16 -8.49 -15.90 37.10
CA LYS A 16 -7.34 -16.34 37.92
C LYS A 16 -6.26 -16.92 36.99
N LYS A 17 -5.09 -16.28 36.87
CA LYS A 17 -3.92 -16.28 37.77
C LYS A 17 -2.95 -17.41 37.37
N ARG A 18 -1.84 -17.04 36.72
CA ARG A 18 -0.66 -17.90 36.55
C ARG A 18 -0.17 -18.34 37.93
N GLU A 19 -0.01 -19.64 38.14
CA GLU A 19 0.86 -20.17 39.19
C GLU A 19 1.91 -21.07 38.53
N SER A 20 3.08 -21.11 39.16
CA SER A 20 4.34 -21.52 38.56
C SER A 20 4.86 -22.84 39.13
N MET A 21 5.65 -23.56 38.32
CA MET A 21 6.60 -24.61 38.74
C MET A 21 5.99 -25.94 39.26
N PRO A 22 6.78 -27.04 39.39
CA PRO A 22 8.23 -27.19 39.14
C PRO A 22 8.65 -28.32 38.16
N LEU A 23 9.92 -28.27 37.76
CA LEU A 23 10.68 -29.39 37.16
C LEU A 23 11.05 -30.45 38.22
N PRO A 24 11.17 -31.74 37.84
CA PRO A 24 12.00 -32.70 38.57
C PRO A 24 13.33 -33.00 37.85
N THR A 25 14.36 -33.02 38.67
CA THR A 25 15.79 -33.25 38.45
C THR A 25 16.21 -34.63 37.89
N LYS A 26 17.28 -34.62 37.07
CA LYS A 26 18.50 -35.47 37.09
C LYS A 26 18.44 -36.76 37.96
N SER A 27 18.95 -37.94 37.55
CA SER A 27 20.38 -38.21 37.26
C SER A 27 20.69 -39.72 37.10
N LEU A 28 21.85 -40.04 36.49
CA LEU A 28 22.62 -41.32 36.55
C LEU A 28 21.98 -42.56 35.85
N SER A 29 22.74 -43.50 35.26
CA SER A 29 24.14 -43.89 35.52
C SER A 29 25.01 -44.12 34.26
N LYS A 30 26.32 -44.40 34.49
CA LYS A 30 27.38 -44.64 33.48
C LYS A 30 27.67 -46.14 33.29
N ARG A 31 28.58 -46.44 32.34
CA ARG A 31 29.33 -47.69 32.00
C ARG A 31 28.70 -48.56 30.89
N SER A 32 29.48 -49.19 29.99
CA SER A 32 30.95 -49.22 29.84
C SER A 32 31.42 -49.66 28.43
N GLU A 33 32.55 -49.05 28.01
CA GLU A 33 33.68 -49.61 27.24
C GLU A 33 33.52 -50.33 25.87
N LYS A 34 34.27 -49.78 24.88
CA LYS A 34 35.27 -50.41 23.96
C LYS A 34 34.81 -51.61 23.09
N THR A 35 35.20 -51.73 21.81
CA THR A 35 36.51 -51.50 21.15
C THR A 35 36.22 -51.30 19.64
N ARG A 36 36.82 -50.34 18.89
CA ARG A 36 38.04 -50.49 18.02
C ARG A 36 38.07 -51.84 17.27
N GLU A 37 38.36 -51.97 15.97
CA GLU A 37 39.02 -51.16 14.90
C GLU A 37 38.45 -51.73 13.55
N GLN A 38 38.53 -51.16 12.35
CA GLN A 38 39.75 -50.88 11.56
C GLN A 38 39.39 -50.20 10.21
N THR A 39 40.37 -49.56 9.60
CA THR A 39 40.31 -48.81 8.32
C THR A 39 40.38 -49.69 7.08
N HIS A 40 39.77 -49.24 5.97
CA HIS A 40 40.43 -49.34 4.64
C HIS A 40 40.09 -48.13 3.77
N ALA A 41 41.11 -47.55 3.15
CA ALA A 41 41.01 -46.50 2.13
C ALA A 41 41.64 -47.00 0.84
N VAL A 42 41.02 -46.69 -0.30
CA VAL A 42 41.56 -46.93 -1.66
C VAL A 42 41.12 -45.76 -2.55
N ALA A 43 42.07 -45.15 -3.25
CA ALA A 43 41.88 -44.13 -4.30
C ALA A 43 41.60 -44.85 -5.66
N ASP A 44 41.33 -44.23 -6.82
CA ASP A 44 41.73 -42.90 -7.31
C ASP A 44 40.99 -42.56 -8.63
N THR A 45 41.03 -41.30 -9.09
CA THR A 45 40.74 -40.81 -10.48
C THR A 45 39.31 -41.04 -11.09
N THR A 46 38.73 -40.21 -11.98
CA THR A 46 39.26 -39.17 -12.91
C THR A 46 38.22 -38.04 -13.22
N VAL A 47 38.60 -37.05 -14.05
CA VAL A 47 38.09 -35.66 -14.15
C VAL A 47 37.68 -35.37 -15.63
N PRO A 48 36.55 -34.67 -16.00
CA PRO A 48 36.53 -33.18 -15.97
C PRO A 48 35.20 -32.35 -16.00
N SER A 49 35.32 -31.13 -15.45
CA SER A 49 34.79 -29.80 -15.90
C SER A 49 33.33 -29.52 -16.34
N ALA A 50 32.70 -28.54 -15.67
CA ALA A 50 32.16 -27.32 -16.29
C ALA A 50 32.08 -26.16 -15.25
N SER A 51 32.23 -24.90 -15.67
CA SER A 51 32.45 -23.73 -14.82
C SER A 51 31.18 -22.88 -14.56
N VAL A 52 31.08 -22.31 -13.35
CA VAL A 52 30.07 -21.28 -12.99
C VAL A 52 30.79 -20.10 -12.27
N PRO A 53 30.41 -18.82 -12.49
CA PRO A 53 31.25 -17.69 -12.07
C PRO A 53 31.26 -17.40 -10.56
N ARG A 54 32.41 -16.90 -10.09
CA ARG A 54 32.58 -16.30 -8.75
C ARG A 54 31.58 -15.14 -8.55
N ARG A 55 30.77 -15.21 -7.49
CA ARG A 55 30.23 -13.99 -6.85
C ARG A 55 31.29 -13.41 -5.92
N ALA A 56 31.46 -12.10 -5.96
CA ALA A 56 32.36 -11.39 -5.05
C ALA A 56 31.80 -11.39 -3.63
N SER A 57 32.63 -11.79 -2.66
CA SER A 57 32.35 -11.63 -1.24
C SER A 57 32.43 -10.15 -0.88
N ILE A 58 31.32 -9.52 -0.49
CA ILE A 58 31.33 -8.18 0.08
C ILE A 58 31.62 -8.32 1.57
N ASP A 59 32.71 -7.69 2.01
CA ASP A 59 33.16 -7.63 3.39
C ASP A 59 32.20 -6.78 4.24
N LEU A 60 31.63 -7.38 5.29
CA LEU A 60 30.68 -6.75 6.22
C LEU A 60 31.38 -6.23 7.50
N SER A 61 32.66 -5.87 7.40
CA SER A 61 33.50 -5.46 8.54
C SER A 61 33.93 -3.98 8.48
N ARG A 62 33.00 -3.04 8.27
CA ARG A 62 33.31 -1.60 8.35
C ARG A 62 32.44 -0.88 9.39
N PRO A 63 33.01 -0.35 10.49
CA PRO A 63 32.25 0.42 11.47
C PRO A 63 31.80 1.76 10.88
N LEU A 64 30.58 2.18 11.23
CA LEU A 64 30.04 3.48 10.86
C LEU A 64 30.76 4.61 11.62
N PRO A 65 30.95 5.80 11.02
CA PRO A 65 31.44 6.97 11.73
C PRO A 65 30.39 7.44 12.77
N PRO A 66 30.81 8.08 13.88
CA PRO A 66 29.90 8.56 14.90
C PRO A 66 29.02 9.69 14.36
N LEU A 67 27.73 9.65 14.72
CA LEU A 67 26.77 10.71 14.44
C LEU A 67 27.09 11.89 15.37
N HIS A 68 27.30 13.08 14.81
CA HIS A 68 27.45 14.30 15.62
C HIS A 68 26.08 14.75 16.12
N ASP A 69 25.96 14.95 17.43
CA ASP A 69 24.81 15.61 18.03
C ASP A 69 24.74 17.09 17.59
N PRO A 70 23.56 17.62 17.24
CA PRO A 70 23.38 19.06 17.05
C PRO A 70 23.46 19.79 18.41
N PRO A 71 23.96 21.04 18.45
CA PRO A 71 24.12 21.77 19.70
C PRO A 71 22.77 22.14 20.32
N SER A 72 22.64 21.90 21.62
CA SER A 72 21.52 22.37 22.44
C SER A 72 21.40 23.88 22.39
N VAL A 73 20.29 24.40 21.88
CA VAL A 73 19.94 25.83 21.99
C VAL A 73 19.35 26.07 23.37
N GLU A 74 20.04 26.85 24.21
CA GLU A 74 19.53 27.30 25.50
C GLU A 74 18.29 28.18 25.31
N THR A 75 17.17 27.76 25.90
CA THR A 75 15.95 28.57 25.94
C THR A 75 16.13 29.71 26.95
N GLN A 76 16.62 30.87 26.50
CA GLN A 76 16.61 32.08 27.33
C GLN A 76 15.17 32.53 27.58
N ALA A 77 14.81 32.64 28.86
CA ALA A 77 13.51 33.15 29.28
C ALA A 77 13.41 34.66 29.04
N LEU A 78 12.42 35.07 28.26
CA LEU A 78 12.00 36.48 28.15
C LEU A 78 11.09 36.87 29.33
N PRO A 79 11.15 38.13 29.80
CA PRO A 79 10.46 38.54 31.02
C PRO A 79 8.96 38.77 30.84
N SER A 80 8.22 38.46 31.90
CA SER A 80 6.80 38.78 32.12
C SER A 80 6.46 40.22 31.74
N THR A 81 5.61 40.41 30.74
CA THR A 81 5.01 41.71 30.43
C THR A 81 3.91 42.00 31.45
N ALA A 82 4.06 43.05 32.25
CA ALA A 82 3.05 43.47 33.21
C ALA A 82 1.85 44.13 32.50
N GLU A 83 0.64 43.83 32.97
CA GLU A 83 -0.59 44.48 32.51
C GLU A 83 -0.55 45.99 32.81
N ILE A 84 -0.67 46.82 31.77
CA ILE A 84 -0.87 48.26 31.93
C ILE A 84 -2.35 48.56 31.70
N THR A 85 -3.14 48.53 32.78
CA THR A 85 -4.48 49.10 32.79
C THR A 85 -4.41 50.63 32.70
N LEU A 86 -4.74 51.18 31.53
CA LEU A 86 -4.91 52.63 31.36
C LEU A 86 -6.33 53.05 31.74
N SER A 87 -6.43 53.78 32.85
CA SER A 87 -7.66 54.38 33.35
C SER A 87 -8.13 55.54 32.45
N GLU A 88 -9.44 55.63 32.21
CA GLU A 88 -10.06 56.78 31.54
C GLU A 88 -9.94 58.07 32.38
N PRO A 89 -9.46 59.20 31.80
CA PRO A 89 -9.58 60.50 32.44
C PRO A 89 -10.94 61.13 32.14
N TRP A 90 -11.76 61.26 33.17
CA TRP A 90 -12.97 62.09 33.15
C TRP A 90 -12.59 63.55 32.89
N VAL A 91 -13.03 64.13 31.77
CA VAL A 91 -12.97 65.59 31.56
C VAL A 91 -14.33 66.19 31.88
N THR A 92 -14.33 67.10 32.85
CA THR A 92 -15.52 67.66 33.48
C THR A 92 -16.22 68.70 32.61
N SER A 93 -17.54 68.63 32.59
CA SER A 93 -18.41 69.73 32.17
C SER A 93 -18.10 70.97 33.03
N SER A 94 -17.76 72.10 32.41
CA SER A 94 -17.67 73.39 33.08
C SER A 94 -18.67 74.36 32.44
N HIS A 95 -19.57 74.89 33.28
CA HIS A 95 -20.60 75.83 32.84
C HIS A 95 -20.02 77.22 32.57
N HIS A 96 -20.42 77.85 31.46
CA HIS A 96 -20.14 79.26 31.20
C HIS A 96 -20.73 80.17 32.30
N PRO A 97 -19.93 81.07 32.91
CA PRO A 97 -20.46 82.14 33.74
C PRO A 97 -21.04 83.24 32.85
N ARG A 98 -22.33 83.54 33.03
CA ARG A 98 -23.02 84.66 32.36
C ARG A 98 -22.61 85.99 33.00
N ALA A 99 -21.49 86.56 32.54
CA ALA A 99 -21.04 87.87 33.00
C ALA A 99 -21.93 89.01 32.47
N HIS A 100 -22.79 89.54 33.33
CA HIS A 100 -23.42 90.84 33.09
C HIS A 100 -22.39 91.95 33.33
N SER A 101 -22.00 92.66 32.28
CA SER A 101 -21.15 93.86 32.39
C SER A 101 -22.00 95.11 32.14
N THR A 102 -22.35 95.80 33.22
CA THR A 102 -22.95 97.14 33.16
C THR A 102 -21.87 98.15 32.79
N SER A 103 -21.97 98.76 31.61
CA SER A 103 -21.12 99.90 31.23
C SER A 103 -21.92 101.21 31.28
N THR A 104 -21.40 102.17 32.03
CA THR A 104 -22.00 103.47 32.26
C THR A 104 -21.72 104.44 31.11
N ARG A 105 -22.81 104.97 30.54
CA ARG A 105 -22.92 106.29 29.90
C ARG A 105 -21.87 107.29 30.42
N ASN A 106 -21.03 107.81 29.53
CA ASN A 106 -20.40 109.14 29.67
C ASN A 106 -20.04 109.75 28.31
N GLY A 107 -19.91 111.08 28.30
CA GLY A 107 -20.01 111.93 27.11
C GLY A 107 -19.10 111.61 25.93
N ALA A 108 -19.65 111.78 24.74
CA ALA A 108 -18.90 111.84 23.50
C ALA A 108 -18.10 113.15 23.42
N SER A 109 -16.77 113.05 23.46
CA SER A 109 -15.88 113.98 22.76
C SER A 109 -15.62 113.40 21.38
N SER A 110 -15.99 114.11 20.31
CA SER A 110 -15.61 113.70 18.95
C SER A 110 -14.07 113.66 18.87
N PRO A 111 -13.45 112.53 18.47
CA PRO A 111 -12.01 112.48 18.27
C PRO A 111 -11.58 113.59 17.31
N SER A 112 -10.41 114.17 17.54
CA SER A 112 -9.81 115.01 16.51
C SER A 112 -9.54 114.14 15.27
N PRO A 113 -9.66 114.64 14.02
CA PRO A 113 -9.51 113.80 12.82
C PRO A 113 -8.18 113.02 12.73
N TRP A 114 -7.14 113.46 13.44
CA TRP A 114 -5.86 112.75 13.55
C TRP A 114 -5.89 111.61 14.59
N GLU A 115 -6.62 111.76 15.70
CA GLU A 115 -6.82 110.70 16.69
C GLU A 115 -7.66 109.57 16.09
N GLU A 116 -8.71 109.93 15.34
CA GLU A 116 -9.54 108.97 14.61
C GLU A 116 -8.74 108.21 13.53
N ALA A 117 -7.82 108.89 12.83
CA ALA A 117 -6.91 108.27 11.88
C ALA A 117 -5.91 107.30 12.56
N GLU A 118 -5.31 107.70 13.68
CA GLU A 118 -4.31 106.86 14.38
C GLU A 118 -4.96 105.68 15.13
N ILE A 119 -6.16 105.88 15.70
CA ILE A 119 -6.98 104.79 16.25
C ILE A 119 -7.36 103.81 15.15
N ASN A 120 -7.79 104.28 13.97
CA ASN A 120 -8.07 103.39 12.85
C ASN A 120 -6.82 102.65 12.37
N ARG A 121 -5.65 103.31 12.32
CA ARG A 121 -4.37 102.69 11.94
C ARG A 121 -3.94 101.59 12.91
N LEU A 122 -3.97 101.88 14.22
CA LEU A 122 -3.69 100.91 15.28
C LEU A 122 -4.70 99.76 15.29
N LYS A 123 -5.97 100.06 15.02
CA LYS A 123 -7.03 99.04 14.88
C LYS A 123 -6.77 98.13 13.68
N THR A 124 -6.45 98.67 12.51
CA THR A 124 -6.08 97.85 11.34
C THR A 124 -4.84 96.99 11.61
N SER A 125 -3.82 97.54 12.27
CA SER A 125 -2.60 96.81 12.64
C SER A 125 -2.87 95.65 13.62
N HIS A 126 -3.67 95.89 14.67
CA HIS A 126 -4.07 94.83 15.60
C HIS A 126 -5.02 93.80 14.94
N GLU A 127 -5.96 94.22 14.08
CA GLU A 127 -6.82 93.31 13.33
C GLU A 127 -6.01 92.42 12.38
N GLU A 128 -4.93 92.95 11.79
CA GLU A 128 -3.99 92.21 10.95
C GLU A 128 -3.13 91.23 11.77
N GLN A 129 -2.57 91.65 12.90
CA GLN A 129 -1.88 90.75 13.84
C GLN A 129 -2.78 89.63 14.38
N ILE A 130 -4.05 89.93 14.69
CA ILE A 130 -5.03 88.92 15.11
C ILE A 130 -5.35 87.96 13.96
N ARG A 131 -5.38 88.43 12.71
CA ARG A 131 -5.60 87.60 11.52
C ARG A 131 -4.42 86.64 11.32
N ASP A 132 -3.19 87.12 11.41
CA ASP A 132 -1.96 86.33 11.34
C ASP A 132 -1.87 85.28 12.45
N LEU A 133 -2.16 85.66 13.71
CA LEU A 133 -2.17 84.71 14.83
C LEU A 133 -3.25 83.63 14.68
N LYS A 134 -4.44 83.99 14.20
CA LYS A 134 -5.49 83.02 13.88
C LYS A 134 -5.09 82.09 12.72
N MET A 135 -4.40 82.61 11.71
CA MET A 135 -3.90 81.80 10.60
C MET A 135 -2.83 80.81 11.06
N LYS A 136 -1.85 81.25 11.87
CA LYS A 136 -0.83 80.37 12.47
C LYS A 136 -1.43 79.29 13.36
N LEU A 137 -2.35 79.66 14.27
CA LEU A 137 -3.03 78.70 15.13
C LEU A 137 -3.88 77.71 14.32
N GLY A 138 -4.54 78.17 13.24
CA GLY A 138 -5.26 77.32 12.31
C GLY A 138 -4.35 76.33 11.57
N MET A 139 -3.16 76.77 11.15
CA MET A 139 -2.15 75.89 10.56
C MET A 139 -1.64 74.84 11.55
N GLU A 140 -1.30 75.22 12.79
CA GLU A 140 -0.84 74.28 13.82
C GLU A 140 -1.92 73.26 14.21
N LEU A 141 -3.18 73.68 14.29
CA LEU A 141 -4.31 72.78 14.53
C LEU A 141 -4.55 71.82 13.36
N GLU A 142 -4.38 72.28 12.12
CA GLU A 142 -4.53 71.42 10.93
C GLU A 142 -3.32 70.48 10.75
N ASP A 143 -2.10 70.91 11.11
CA ASP A 143 -0.90 70.07 11.15
C ASP A 143 -1.01 68.97 12.22
N THR A 144 -1.47 69.30 13.43
CA THR A 144 -1.69 68.31 14.50
C THR A 144 -2.84 67.37 14.18
N ARG A 145 -3.93 67.86 13.57
CA ARG A 145 -5.02 67.01 13.02
C ARG A 145 -4.49 66.05 11.95
N ARG A 146 -3.66 66.52 11.01
CA ARG A 146 -3.01 65.67 10.00
C ARG A 146 -2.06 64.66 10.61
N ASP A 147 -1.32 65.00 11.67
CA ASP A 147 -0.47 64.03 12.37
C ASP A 147 -1.27 62.96 13.12
N MET A 148 -2.36 63.35 13.78
CA MET A 148 -3.27 62.43 14.46
C MET A 148 -3.93 61.45 13.46
N ALA A 149 -4.32 61.94 12.28
CA ALA A 149 -4.83 61.10 11.20
C ALA A 149 -3.78 60.09 10.68
N ARG A 150 -2.50 60.51 10.53
CA ARG A 150 -1.40 59.60 10.18
C ARG A 150 -1.21 58.49 11.21
N ARG A 151 -1.18 58.82 12.50
CA ARG A 151 -1.04 57.83 13.59
C ARG A 151 -2.23 56.89 13.67
N MET A 152 -3.45 57.38 13.45
CA MET A 152 -4.65 56.56 13.42
C MET A 152 -4.61 55.56 12.26
N HIS A 153 -4.18 55.99 11.07
CA HIS A 153 -3.98 55.09 9.92
C HIS A 153 -2.89 54.04 10.19
N GLN A 154 -1.77 54.42 10.82
CA GLN A 154 -0.73 53.47 11.25
C GLN A 154 -1.26 52.42 12.26
N LEU A 155 -2.11 52.83 13.20
CA LEU A 155 -2.76 51.92 14.14
C LEU A 155 -3.73 50.95 13.44
N THR A 156 -4.51 51.42 12.46
CA THR A 156 -5.38 50.55 11.66
C THR A 156 -4.57 49.53 10.86
N GLU A 157 -3.46 49.94 10.26
CA GLU A 157 -2.62 49.03 9.48
C GLU A 157 -1.88 48.01 10.37
N LEU A 158 -1.41 48.42 11.56
CA LEU A 158 -0.85 47.48 12.54
C LEU A 158 -1.88 46.46 13.04
N ALA A 159 -3.13 46.86 13.24
CA ALA A 159 -4.21 45.92 13.58
C ALA A 159 -4.48 44.93 12.43
N ARG A 160 -4.50 45.41 11.18
CA ARG A 160 -4.65 44.59 9.98
C ARG A 160 -3.52 43.56 9.84
N LEU A 161 -2.27 43.97 10.05
CA LEU A 161 -1.10 43.08 10.04
C LEU A 161 -1.16 42.03 11.16
N HIS A 162 -1.55 42.42 12.38
CA HIS A 162 -1.70 41.49 13.50
C HIS A 162 -2.77 40.41 13.23
N ASP A 163 -3.88 40.75 12.56
CA ASP A 163 -4.88 39.76 12.17
C ASP A 163 -4.37 38.82 11.06
N GLN A 164 -3.54 39.32 10.13
CA GLN A 164 -2.86 38.48 9.13
C GLN A 164 -1.83 37.53 9.78
N ASP A 165 -1.02 38.00 10.73
CA ASP A 165 -0.07 37.18 11.49
C ASP A 165 -0.80 36.09 12.28
N LYS A 166 -1.94 36.43 12.91
CA LYS A 166 -2.80 35.48 13.63
C LYS A 166 -3.33 34.40 12.70
N GLU A 167 -3.76 34.74 11.49
CA GLU A 167 -4.20 33.75 10.50
C GLU A 167 -3.04 32.86 10.03
N ALA A 168 -1.86 33.45 9.78
CA ALA A 168 -0.65 32.71 9.43
C ALA A 168 -0.24 31.71 10.53
N ILE A 169 -0.31 32.10 11.80
CA ILE A 169 -0.04 31.23 12.96
C ILE A 169 -1.02 30.04 13.01
N GLU A 170 -2.31 30.25 12.77
CA GLU A 170 -3.29 29.14 12.73
C GLU A 170 -3.09 28.22 11.52
N ARG A 171 -2.69 28.75 10.35
CA ARG A 171 -2.29 27.94 9.19
C ARG A 171 -1.05 27.10 9.49
N VAL A 172 -0.05 27.65 10.18
CA VAL A 172 1.16 26.89 10.61
C VAL A 172 0.77 25.76 11.57
N LYS A 173 -0.05 26.02 12.60
CA LYS A 173 -0.54 24.97 13.52
C LYS A 173 -1.31 23.86 12.80
N ALA A 174 -2.09 24.19 11.77
CA ALA A 174 -2.79 23.20 10.96
C ALA A 174 -1.81 22.30 10.19
N LEU A 175 -0.78 22.88 9.57
CA LEU A 175 0.28 22.15 8.87
C LEU A 175 1.14 21.30 9.82
N GLU A 176 1.45 21.78 11.02
CA GLU A 176 2.14 20.99 12.05
C GLU A 176 1.32 19.76 12.46
N LYS A 177 0.00 19.92 12.61
CA LYS A 177 -0.93 18.82 12.94
C LYS A 177 -1.04 17.80 11.81
N GLU A 178 -1.05 18.24 10.55
CA GLU A 178 -0.97 17.32 9.39
C GLU A 178 0.41 16.62 9.33
N GLY A 179 1.49 17.33 9.64
CA GLY A 179 2.84 16.78 9.74
C GLY A 179 2.96 15.66 10.78
N GLU A 180 2.39 15.85 11.97
CA GLU A 180 2.33 14.79 12.99
C GLU A 180 1.46 13.60 12.56
N LYS A 181 0.32 13.83 11.91
CA LYS A 181 -0.51 12.75 11.33
C LYS A 181 0.27 11.94 10.30
N MET A 182 1.03 12.60 9.41
CA MET A 182 1.88 11.94 8.42
C MET A 182 3.03 11.16 9.06
N LYS A 183 3.61 11.64 10.16
CA LYS A 183 4.60 10.88 10.95
C LYS A 183 3.99 9.62 11.58
N GLU A 184 2.77 9.71 12.11
CA GLU A 184 2.05 8.57 12.69
C GLU A 184 1.71 7.52 11.61
N GLU A 185 1.19 7.95 10.46
CA GLU A 185 0.94 7.07 9.30
C GLU A 185 2.23 6.39 8.81
N LEU A 186 3.35 7.11 8.70
CA LEU A 186 4.65 6.55 8.33
C LEU A 186 5.16 5.54 9.37
N ASN A 187 4.97 5.80 10.66
CA ASN A 187 5.37 4.88 11.73
C ASN A 187 4.50 3.61 11.73
N ASN A 188 3.20 3.75 11.46
CA ASN A 188 2.28 2.61 11.28
C ASN A 188 2.67 1.77 10.06
N LEU A 189 3.01 2.41 8.93
CA LEU A 189 3.50 1.71 7.73
C LEU A 189 4.82 0.95 8.01
N LYS A 190 5.74 1.57 8.76
CA LYS A 190 7.01 0.96 9.19
C LYS A 190 6.82 -0.23 10.13
N ASN A 191 5.84 -0.17 11.02
CA ASN A 191 5.49 -1.29 11.91
C ASN A 191 4.81 -2.44 11.15
N ASN A 192 3.91 -2.13 10.22
CA ASN A 192 3.29 -3.11 9.32
C ASN A 192 4.34 -3.81 8.44
N ALA A 193 5.29 -3.07 7.85
CA ALA A 193 6.41 -3.64 7.11
C ALA A 193 7.28 -4.58 7.95
N LYS A 194 7.53 -4.26 9.23
CA LYS A 194 8.24 -5.17 10.16
C LYS A 194 7.44 -6.45 10.44
N GLN A 195 6.13 -6.33 10.68
CA GLN A 195 5.25 -7.49 10.89
C GLN A 195 5.24 -8.41 9.66
N ASN A 196 5.09 -7.85 8.45
CA ASN A 196 5.14 -8.61 7.21
C ASN A 196 6.49 -9.32 7.00
N PHE A 197 7.60 -8.70 7.42
CA PHE A 197 8.92 -9.35 7.38
C PHE A 197 9.02 -10.51 8.38
N GLN A 198 8.51 -10.35 9.61
CA GLN A 198 8.46 -11.44 10.59
C GLN A 198 7.58 -12.60 10.11
N ILE A 199 6.41 -12.31 9.56
CA ILE A 199 5.53 -13.30 8.93
C ILE A 199 6.30 -14.03 7.81
N ALA A 200 6.99 -13.30 6.92
CA ALA A 200 7.78 -13.93 5.85
C ALA A 200 8.90 -14.87 6.38
N GLU A 201 9.55 -14.55 7.50
CA GLU A 201 10.50 -15.46 8.16
C GLU A 201 9.81 -16.69 8.77
N GLU A 202 8.65 -16.53 9.41
CA GLU A 202 7.87 -17.64 9.96
C GLU A 202 7.39 -18.59 8.86
N TRP A 203 6.88 -18.06 7.74
CA TRP A 203 6.51 -18.84 6.56
C TRP A 203 7.69 -19.58 5.94
N LYS A 204 8.86 -18.93 5.83
CA LYS A 204 10.08 -19.58 5.36
C LYS A 204 10.49 -20.73 6.28
N LYS A 205 10.46 -20.53 7.59
CA LYS A 205 10.78 -21.57 8.58
C LYS A 205 9.79 -22.73 8.51
N ALA A 206 8.49 -22.46 8.43
CA ALA A 206 7.46 -23.50 8.30
C ALA A 206 7.63 -24.31 7.01
N HIS A 207 7.99 -23.65 5.90
CA HIS A 207 8.31 -24.32 4.64
C HIS A 207 9.57 -25.21 4.75
N ASP A 208 10.63 -24.72 5.38
CA ASP A 208 11.85 -25.51 5.62
C ASP A 208 11.60 -26.71 6.55
N ASP A 209 10.72 -26.57 7.54
CA ASP A 209 10.32 -27.67 8.43
C ASP A 209 9.40 -28.69 7.72
N MET A 210 8.49 -28.25 6.84
CA MET A 210 7.71 -29.15 5.97
C MET A 210 8.60 -29.94 4.99
N ILE A 211 9.67 -29.33 4.45
CA ILE A 211 10.64 -30.05 3.60
C ILE A 211 11.32 -31.16 4.39
N LYS A 212 11.79 -30.88 5.61
CA LYS A 212 12.43 -31.90 6.47
C LYS A 212 11.47 -33.03 6.81
N GLU A 213 10.21 -32.73 7.11
CA GLU A 213 9.21 -33.75 7.42
C GLU A 213 8.86 -34.60 6.20
N ARG A 214 8.71 -34.00 5.01
CA ARG A 214 8.57 -34.75 3.75
C ARG A 214 9.77 -35.68 3.51
N ASP A 215 10.99 -35.19 3.72
CA ASP A 215 12.21 -35.97 3.48
C ASP A 215 12.37 -37.09 4.50
N ARG A 216 11.97 -36.86 5.76
CA ARG A 216 11.84 -37.89 6.81
C ARG A 216 10.83 -38.96 6.41
N GLN A 217 9.62 -38.57 5.98
CA GLN A 217 8.58 -39.52 5.53
C GLN A 217 9.02 -40.32 4.29
N ALA A 218 9.80 -39.71 3.40
CA ALA A 218 10.40 -40.38 2.25
C ALA A 218 11.58 -41.33 2.61
N GLU A 219 12.15 -41.20 3.81
CA GLU A 219 13.07 -42.18 4.39
C GLU A 219 12.29 -43.31 5.07
N ASP A 220 11.34 -42.98 5.96
CA ASP A 220 10.49 -43.95 6.67
C ASP A 220 9.75 -44.88 5.68
N LEU A 221 9.24 -44.35 4.55
CA LEU A 221 8.65 -45.15 3.46
C LEU A 221 9.67 -46.05 2.73
N ARG A 222 10.93 -45.64 2.64
CA ARG A 222 11.99 -46.40 1.99
C ARG A 222 12.46 -47.55 2.86
N GLU A 223 12.63 -47.31 4.16
CA GLU A 223 12.89 -48.35 5.16
C GLU A 223 11.73 -49.34 5.22
N GLY A 224 10.48 -48.87 5.30
CA GLY A 224 9.28 -49.72 5.27
C GLY A 224 9.20 -50.59 4.00
N LYS A 225 9.57 -50.04 2.84
CA LYS A 225 9.65 -50.82 1.59
C LYS A 225 10.76 -51.87 1.60
N GLN A 226 11.92 -51.59 2.22
CA GLN A 226 12.99 -52.58 2.39
C GLN A 226 12.58 -53.69 3.37
N GLN A 227 11.86 -53.36 4.45
CA GLN A 227 11.32 -54.34 5.39
C GLN A 227 10.25 -55.21 4.71
N LEU A 228 9.33 -54.64 3.92
CA LEU A 228 8.38 -55.42 3.13
C LEU A 228 9.09 -56.40 2.19
N GLN A 229 10.13 -55.96 1.47
CA GLN A 229 10.93 -56.84 0.61
C GLN A 229 11.69 -57.93 1.37
N SER A 230 12.03 -57.73 2.65
CA SER A 230 12.64 -58.80 3.46
C SER A 230 11.59 -59.79 3.95
N PHE A 231 10.39 -59.33 4.34
CA PHE A 231 9.26 -60.19 4.69
C PHE A 231 8.73 -60.98 3.49
N GLU A 232 8.64 -60.39 2.29
CA GLU A 232 8.26 -61.11 1.05
C GLU A 232 9.21 -62.27 0.75
N LYS A 233 10.53 -62.07 0.93
CA LYS A 233 11.54 -63.14 0.79
C LYS A 233 11.39 -64.23 1.84
N GLU A 234 11.09 -63.85 3.08
CA GLU A 234 10.89 -64.82 4.17
C GLU A 234 9.59 -65.61 4.01
N ILE A 235 8.50 -64.98 3.54
CA ILE A 235 7.26 -65.65 3.16
C ILE A 235 7.53 -66.66 2.04
N ALA A 236 8.23 -66.26 0.96
CA ALA A 236 8.59 -67.18 -0.12
C ALA A 236 9.45 -68.36 0.36
N ARG A 237 10.34 -68.14 1.33
CA ARG A 237 11.15 -69.18 1.99
C ARG A 237 10.25 -70.17 2.76
N LEU A 238 9.35 -69.65 3.60
CA LEU A 238 8.41 -70.44 4.41
C LEU A 238 7.37 -71.18 3.55
N GLU A 239 6.94 -70.62 2.42
CA GLU A 239 6.08 -71.29 1.45
C GLU A 239 6.81 -72.46 0.77
N GLY A 240 8.10 -72.30 0.46
CA GLY A 240 8.96 -73.38 0.00
C GLY A 240 9.11 -74.51 1.04
N GLU A 241 9.39 -74.17 2.30
CA GLU A 241 9.44 -75.14 3.41
C GLU A 241 8.10 -75.86 3.61
N LYS A 242 6.98 -75.14 3.54
CA LYS A 242 5.63 -75.71 3.62
C LYS A 242 5.34 -76.66 2.46
N ALA A 243 5.76 -76.33 1.24
CA ALA A 243 5.60 -77.21 0.08
C ALA A 243 6.39 -78.52 0.25
N GLU A 244 7.62 -78.44 0.78
CA GLU A 244 8.46 -79.60 1.06
C GLU A 244 7.91 -80.46 2.21
N LEU A 245 7.47 -79.85 3.31
CA LEU A 245 6.75 -80.55 4.39
C LEU A 245 5.48 -81.23 3.89
N THR A 246 4.72 -80.58 3.01
CA THR A 246 3.51 -81.17 2.40
C THR A 246 3.85 -82.39 1.53
N ARG A 247 5.01 -82.39 0.85
CA ARG A 247 5.54 -83.53 0.10
C ARG A 247 5.91 -84.68 1.04
N VAL A 248 6.71 -84.39 2.07
CA VAL A 248 7.15 -85.39 3.07
C VAL A 248 5.96 -86.03 3.80
N VAL A 249 4.95 -85.25 4.19
CA VAL A 249 3.73 -85.80 4.82
C VAL A 249 3.01 -86.76 3.87
N ARG A 250 2.83 -86.38 2.60
CA ARG A 250 2.19 -87.25 1.59
C ARG A 250 2.97 -88.54 1.36
N ASP A 251 4.30 -88.46 1.30
CA ASP A 251 5.17 -89.63 1.13
C ASP A 251 5.09 -90.59 2.35
N VAL A 252 5.01 -90.04 3.57
CA VAL A 252 4.83 -90.81 4.81
C VAL A 252 3.41 -91.40 4.92
N GLU A 253 2.37 -90.68 4.49
CA GLU A 253 1.00 -91.19 4.40
C GLU A 253 0.93 -92.38 3.42
N MET A 254 1.61 -92.31 2.28
CA MET A 254 1.71 -93.41 1.32
C MET A 254 2.44 -94.65 1.90
N ASP A 255 3.60 -94.47 2.55
CA ASP A 255 4.34 -95.58 3.19
C ASP A 255 3.54 -96.18 4.37
N TYR A 256 2.82 -95.36 5.13
CA TYR A 256 1.92 -95.85 6.18
C TYR A 256 0.78 -96.70 5.61
N GLN A 257 0.11 -96.21 4.55
CA GLN A 257 -0.97 -96.94 3.90
C GLN A 257 -0.48 -98.28 3.32
N GLN A 258 0.66 -98.28 2.63
CA GLN A 258 1.29 -99.49 2.10
C GLN A 258 1.61 -100.51 3.21
N ARG A 259 2.11 -100.07 4.37
CA ARG A 259 2.37 -100.95 5.52
C ARG A 259 1.08 -101.49 6.17
N MET A 260 -0.03 -100.77 6.10
CA MET A 260 -1.32 -101.25 6.57
C MET A 260 -1.87 -102.33 5.64
N ASP A 261 -1.84 -102.12 4.33
CA ASP A 261 -2.23 -103.11 3.31
C ASP A 261 -1.36 -104.39 3.40
N GLU A 262 -0.06 -104.23 3.64
CA GLU A 262 0.85 -105.35 3.91
C GLU A 262 0.51 -106.13 5.19
N ARG A 263 0.04 -105.46 6.25
CA ARG A 263 -0.40 -106.15 7.48
C ARG A 263 -1.70 -106.87 7.23
N GLU A 264 -2.65 -106.25 6.54
CA GLU A 264 -3.97 -106.84 6.27
C GLU A 264 -3.85 -108.09 5.39
N THR A 265 -3.00 -108.06 4.36
CA THR A 265 -2.65 -109.26 3.56
C THR A 265 -1.92 -110.35 4.36
N LYS A 266 -1.06 -109.99 5.32
CA LYS A 266 -0.44 -110.95 6.27
C LYS A 266 -1.48 -111.57 7.22
N PHE A 267 -2.45 -110.79 7.73
CA PHE A 267 -3.54 -111.28 8.57
C PHE A 267 -4.61 -112.08 7.81
N ALA A 268 -4.78 -111.86 6.50
CA ALA A 268 -5.60 -112.73 5.65
C ALA A 268 -4.95 -114.13 5.55
N LYS A 269 -3.68 -114.20 5.15
CA LYS A 269 -2.92 -115.46 5.06
C LYS A 269 -2.81 -116.19 6.41
N GLY A 270 -2.69 -115.46 7.51
CA GLY A 270 -2.67 -116.04 8.86
C GLY A 270 -3.98 -116.71 9.30
N ARG A 271 -5.14 -116.25 8.79
CA ARG A 271 -6.45 -116.88 9.07
C ARG A 271 -6.68 -118.15 8.26
N GLU A 272 -6.16 -118.19 7.03
CA GLU A 272 -6.26 -119.35 6.14
C GLU A 272 -5.41 -120.53 6.66
N LEU A 273 -4.20 -120.24 7.17
CA LEU A 273 -3.28 -121.24 7.76
C LEU A 273 -3.76 -121.85 9.08
N LEU A 274 -4.53 -121.12 9.89
CA LEU A 274 -5.02 -121.58 11.20
C LEU A 274 -6.29 -122.46 11.12
N GLN A 275 -6.96 -122.50 9.96
CA GLN A 275 -8.11 -123.39 9.73
C GLN A 275 -7.74 -124.72 9.05
N SER A 276 -6.50 -124.90 8.57
CA SER A 276 -6.06 -126.13 7.89
C SER A 276 -5.20 -127.09 8.73
N GLU A 277 -4.74 -126.71 9.93
CA GLU A 277 -3.74 -127.50 10.68
C GLU A 277 -4.22 -128.11 12.02
N THR A 278 -5.44 -127.80 12.47
CA THR A 278 -5.95 -128.19 13.81
C THR A 278 -6.88 -129.42 13.81
N ALA A 279 -7.12 -130.06 12.67
CA ALA A 279 -8.13 -131.12 12.51
C ALA A 279 -7.62 -132.59 12.58
N ALA A 280 -6.30 -132.84 12.68
CA ALA A 280 -5.75 -134.19 12.40
C ALA A 280 -4.78 -134.80 13.44
N LYS A 281 -4.48 -134.14 14.57
CA LYS A 281 -3.46 -134.61 15.54
C LYS A 281 -3.94 -134.75 16.99
N LEU A 282 -5.24 -134.65 17.25
CA LEU A 282 -5.81 -134.53 18.61
C LEU A 282 -6.50 -135.80 19.19
N GLN A 283 -6.30 -136.99 18.60
CA GLN A 283 -7.04 -138.21 18.97
C GLN A 283 -6.22 -139.30 19.71
N THR A 284 -4.88 -139.23 19.78
CA THR A 284 -4.05 -140.39 20.21
C THR A 284 -3.01 -140.12 21.31
N LEU A 285 -2.92 -138.89 21.84
CA LEU A 285 -1.95 -138.51 22.89
C LEU A 285 -2.62 -138.12 24.24
N HIS A 286 -3.95 -138.16 24.32
CA HIS A 286 -4.71 -137.71 25.49
C HIS A 286 -4.59 -138.66 26.69
N ASP A 287 -4.56 -139.98 26.46
CA ASP A 287 -4.85 -140.97 27.52
C ASP A 287 -3.66 -141.37 28.40
N LYS A 288 -2.46 -140.82 28.16
CA LYS A 288 -1.25 -141.14 28.94
C LYS A 288 -0.65 -139.99 29.74
N MET A 289 -1.19 -138.77 29.64
CA MET A 289 -0.73 -137.61 30.44
C MET A 289 -1.59 -137.30 31.68
N GLU A 290 -2.76 -137.90 31.82
CA GLU A 290 -3.73 -137.58 32.90
C GLU A 290 -3.19 -137.86 34.32
N ASP A 291 -2.48 -138.98 34.55
CA ASP A 291 -2.15 -139.45 35.90
C ASP A 291 -0.96 -138.74 36.56
N MET A 292 0.09 -138.37 35.81
CA MET A 292 1.23 -137.61 36.36
C MET A 292 0.86 -136.16 36.70
N LYS A 293 -0.09 -135.57 35.96
CA LYS A 293 -0.51 -134.16 36.11
C LYS A 293 -1.14 -133.86 37.47
N ARG A 294 -1.76 -134.85 38.13
CA ARG A 294 -2.57 -134.65 39.34
C ARG A 294 -1.75 -134.44 40.62
N ARG A 295 -0.47 -134.86 40.66
CA ARG A 295 0.35 -134.81 41.90
C ARG A 295 1.25 -133.57 42.04
N LEU A 296 1.63 -132.93 40.93
CA LEU A 296 2.49 -131.73 40.92
C LEU A 296 1.71 -130.41 41.00
N LYS A 297 0.40 -130.45 40.72
CA LYS A 297 -0.46 -129.28 40.61
C LYS A 297 -0.70 -128.56 41.94
N THR A 298 -0.96 -129.30 43.01
CA THR A 298 -1.48 -128.76 44.28
C THR A 298 -0.48 -127.93 45.10
N GLU A 299 0.82 -128.23 45.06
CA GLU A 299 1.82 -127.47 45.83
C GLU A 299 2.22 -126.16 45.11
N HIS A 300 2.27 -126.17 43.77
CA HIS A 300 2.60 -124.99 42.99
C HIS A 300 1.48 -123.92 43.06
N GLU A 301 0.21 -124.34 43.04
CA GLU A 301 -0.95 -123.45 43.18
C GLU A 301 -0.95 -122.68 44.50
N ARG A 302 -0.49 -123.29 45.61
CA ARG A 302 -0.48 -122.65 46.93
C ARG A 302 0.56 -121.53 47.03
N GLN A 303 1.78 -121.75 46.53
CA GLN A 303 2.85 -120.74 46.55
C GLN A 303 2.57 -119.60 45.56
N MET A 304 2.00 -119.91 44.39
CA MET A 304 1.67 -118.88 43.41
C MET A 304 0.50 -117.98 43.83
N SER A 305 -0.47 -118.49 44.60
CA SER A 305 -1.57 -117.65 45.10
C SER A 305 -1.09 -116.52 46.03
N VAL A 306 -0.08 -116.77 46.88
CA VAL A 306 0.44 -115.75 47.82
C VAL A 306 1.23 -114.68 47.07
N MET A 307 2.17 -115.07 46.21
CA MET A 307 3.01 -114.11 45.47
C MET A 307 2.20 -113.28 44.45
N MET A 308 1.14 -113.85 43.85
CA MET A 308 0.21 -113.05 43.03
C MET A 308 -0.53 -112.01 43.86
N GLN A 309 -0.94 -112.33 45.09
CA GLN A 309 -1.69 -111.40 45.94
C GLN A 309 -0.85 -110.17 46.33
N GLU A 310 0.42 -110.35 46.72
CA GLU A 310 1.34 -109.24 47.00
C GLU A 310 1.63 -108.39 45.74
N MET A 311 1.87 -109.04 44.59
CA MET A 311 2.04 -108.36 43.30
C MET A 311 0.80 -107.56 42.87
N HIS A 312 -0.41 -108.02 43.21
CA HIS A 312 -1.64 -107.28 42.95
C HIS A 312 -1.79 -106.05 43.85
N VAL A 313 -1.38 -106.13 45.12
CA VAL A 313 -1.38 -104.98 46.04
C VAL A 313 -0.38 -103.92 45.58
N LEU A 314 0.87 -104.30 45.31
CA LEU A 314 1.91 -103.35 44.84
C LEU A 314 1.57 -102.71 43.48
N ARG A 315 0.97 -103.47 42.55
CA ARG A 315 0.48 -102.90 41.28
C ARG A 315 -0.72 -101.97 41.48
N ALA A 316 -1.61 -102.26 42.42
CA ALA A 316 -2.72 -101.35 42.75
C ALA A 316 -2.19 -100.04 43.35
N GLU A 317 -1.19 -100.11 44.22
CA GLU A 317 -0.56 -98.95 44.86
C GLU A 317 0.23 -98.09 43.86
N GLN A 318 1.06 -98.68 43.00
CA GLN A 318 1.69 -97.95 41.89
C GLN A 318 0.65 -97.31 40.96
N LYS A 319 -0.44 -98.01 40.62
CA LYS A 319 -1.51 -97.47 39.79
C LYS A 319 -2.25 -96.31 40.48
N HIS A 320 -2.37 -96.33 41.80
CA HIS A 320 -2.92 -95.20 42.57
C HIS A 320 -1.95 -94.02 42.66
N GLN A 321 -0.64 -94.24 42.80
CA GLN A 321 0.36 -93.17 42.77
C GLN A 321 0.46 -92.52 41.38
N ALA A 322 0.52 -93.33 40.31
CA ALA A 322 0.51 -92.83 38.93
C ALA A 322 -0.71 -91.95 38.65
N LYS A 323 -1.92 -92.39 39.05
CA LYS A 323 -3.15 -91.60 38.94
C LYS A 323 -3.13 -90.30 39.76
N ARG A 324 -2.45 -90.26 40.91
CA ARG A 324 -2.31 -89.03 41.70
C ARG A 324 -1.40 -88.03 41.00
N TYR A 325 -0.23 -88.46 40.52
CA TYR A 325 0.67 -87.58 39.76
C TYR A 325 0.07 -87.13 38.42
N GLU A 326 -0.67 -88.01 37.73
CA GLU A 326 -1.40 -87.65 36.50
C GLU A 326 -2.46 -86.58 36.78
N ALA A 327 -3.23 -86.70 37.87
CA ALA A 327 -4.18 -85.68 38.31
C ALA A 327 -3.49 -84.37 38.72
N GLU A 328 -2.36 -84.43 39.45
CA GLU A 328 -1.60 -83.26 39.89
C GLU A 328 -0.99 -82.49 38.71
N ILE A 329 -0.37 -83.21 37.76
CA ILE A 329 0.11 -82.66 36.48
C ILE A 329 -1.04 -82.01 35.70
N GLN A 330 -2.20 -82.67 35.64
CA GLN A 330 -3.37 -82.11 34.96
C GLN A 330 -3.86 -80.83 35.65
N THR A 331 -3.94 -80.78 37.00
CA THR A 331 -4.30 -79.54 37.71
C THR A 331 -3.30 -78.40 37.50
N LEU A 332 -1.99 -78.70 37.49
CA LEU A 332 -0.96 -77.69 37.21
C LEU A 332 -1.00 -77.19 35.76
N LYS A 333 -1.32 -78.09 34.82
CA LYS A 333 -1.53 -77.75 33.41
C LYS A 333 -2.75 -76.86 33.24
N ASP A 334 -3.88 -77.19 33.86
CA ASP A 334 -5.12 -76.41 33.78
C ASP A 334 -4.97 -75.03 34.48
N GLU A 335 -4.24 -74.97 35.60
CA GLU A 335 -3.83 -73.69 36.20
C GLU A 335 -2.92 -72.85 35.28
N SER A 336 -1.97 -73.50 34.59
CA SER A 336 -1.05 -72.83 33.66
C SER A 336 -1.81 -72.28 32.45
N ILE A 337 -2.71 -73.07 31.88
CA ILE A 337 -3.62 -72.67 30.79
C ILE A 337 -4.46 -71.48 31.24
N MET A 338 -5.15 -71.54 32.39
CA MET A 338 -5.94 -70.40 32.88
C MET A 338 -5.10 -69.13 33.14
N LYS A 339 -3.85 -69.27 33.63
CA LYS A 339 -2.93 -68.12 33.81
C LYS A 339 -2.53 -67.53 32.45
N LEU A 340 -2.26 -68.38 31.45
CA LEU A 340 -1.95 -67.97 30.08
C LEU A 340 -3.14 -67.28 29.41
N GLU A 341 -4.34 -67.84 29.53
CA GLU A 341 -5.59 -67.27 29.00
C GLU A 341 -5.91 -65.92 29.62
N LYS A 342 -5.75 -65.77 30.95
CA LYS A 342 -5.91 -64.48 31.63
C LYS A 342 -4.89 -63.45 31.15
N LEU A 343 -3.64 -63.85 30.92
CA LEU A 343 -2.60 -62.96 30.39
C LEU A 343 -2.87 -62.57 28.93
N HIS A 344 -3.29 -63.51 28.08
CA HIS A 344 -3.73 -63.26 26.71
C HIS A 344 -4.96 -62.35 26.65
N HIS A 345 -5.95 -62.55 27.51
CA HIS A 345 -7.13 -61.69 27.59
C HIS A 345 -6.76 -60.26 28.06
N HIS A 346 -5.87 -60.14 29.05
CA HIS A 346 -5.41 -58.85 29.54
C HIS A 346 -4.59 -58.08 28.49
N THR A 347 -3.63 -58.74 27.84
CA THR A 347 -2.82 -58.14 26.76
C THR A 347 -3.67 -57.81 25.54
N ARG A 348 -4.67 -58.63 25.21
CA ARG A 348 -5.65 -58.33 24.16
C ARG A 348 -6.46 -57.07 24.48
N ILE A 349 -6.99 -56.93 25.69
CA ILE A 349 -7.71 -55.71 26.11
C ILE A 349 -6.79 -54.48 26.08
N GLN A 350 -5.53 -54.62 26.51
CA GLN A 350 -4.55 -53.52 26.40
C GLN A 350 -4.28 -53.13 24.95
N LEU A 351 -4.08 -54.10 24.06
CA LEU A 351 -3.92 -53.86 22.62
C LEU A 351 -5.16 -53.21 22.01
N GLU A 352 -6.37 -53.71 22.29
CA GLU A 352 -7.63 -53.14 21.81
C GLU A 352 -7.81 -51.69 22.31
N ASN A 353 -7.50 -51.41 23.58
CA ASN A 353 -7.52 -50.05 24.14
C ASN A 353 -6.47 -49.13 23.51
N HIS A 354 -5.22 -49.58 23.33
CA HIS A 354 -4.18 -48.79 22.68
C HIS A 354 -4.53 -48.51 21.20
N THR A 355 -5.06 -49.50 20.50
CA THR A 355 -5.48 -49.35 19.10
C THR A 355 -6.63 -48.34 19.00
N ALA A 356 -7.65 -48.44 19.86
CA ALA A 356 -8.76 -47.48 19.90
C ALA A 356 -8.29 -46.07 20.26
N THR A 357 -7.33 -45.92 21.19
CA THR A 357 -6.78 -44.62 21.59
C THR A 357 -6.00 -43.98 20.43
N HIS A 358 -5.11 -44.72 19.78
CA HIS A 358 -4.37 -44.22 18.61
C HIS A 358 -5.29 -43.93 17.43
N GLN A 359 -6.32 -44.74 17.20
CA GLN A 359 -7.30 -44.50 16.14
C GLN A 359 -8.11 -43.22 16.40
N ALA A 360 -8.52 -42.95 17.65
CA ALA A 360 -9.17 -41.70 18.03
C ALA A 360 -8.22 -40.48 17.91
N GLU A 361 -6.93 -40.64 18.21
CA GLU A 361 -5.94 -39.58 18.08
C GLU A 361 -5.62 -39.25 16.60
N ILE A 362 -5.52 -40.27 15.74
CA ILE A 362 -5.41 -40.10 14.27
C ILE A 362 -6.66 -39.42 13.73
N GLN A 363 -7.85 -39.85 14.13
CA GLN A 363 -9.13 -39.24 13.76
C GLN A 363 -9.17 -37.75 14.14
N HIS A 364 -8.78 -37.40 15.37
CA HIS A 364 -8.70 -36.02 15.82
C HIS A 364 -7.67 -35.20 15.03
N GLN A 365 -6.49 -35.75 14.74
CA GLN A 365 -5.47 -35.07 13.93
C GLN A 365 -5.92 -34.84 12.48
N MET A 366 -6.68 -35.78 11.90
CA MET A 366 -7.32 -35.60 10.59
C MET A 366 -8.38 -34.50 10.64
N GLU A 367 -9.29 -34.53 11.62
CA GLU A 367 -10.33 -33.51 11.78
C GLU A 367 -9.73 -32.10 12.04
N GLU A 368 -8.64 -32.00 12.80
CA GLU A 368 -7.91 -30.74 13.01
C GLU A 368 -7.18 -30.28 11.74
N SER A 369 -6.65 -31.21 10.94
CA SER A 369 -6.01 -30.91 9.65
C SER A 369 -7.04 -30.42 8.62
N ASP A 370 -8.18 -31.10 8.52
CA ASP A 370 -9.29 -30.75 7.62
C ASP A 370 -9.89 -29.40 8.02
N ALA A 371 -10.05 -29.12 9.32
CA ALA A 371 -10.50 -27.81 9.80
C ALA A 371 -9.51 -26.68 9.45
N LYS A 372 -8.18 -26.92 9.58
CA LYS A 372 -7.15 -25.97 9.16
C LYS A 372 -7.14 -25.78 7.64
N MET A 373 -7.34 -26.84 6.87
CA MET A 373 -7.40 -26.79 5.42
C MET A 373 -8.64 -26.03 4.93
N ALA A 374 -9.80 -26.26 5.55
CA ALA A 374 -11.03 -25.51 5.27
C ALA A 374 -10.88 -24.02 5.61
N ALA A 375 -10.28 -23.69 6.75
CA ALA A 375 -9.99 -22.29 7.11
C ALA A 375 -9.02 -21.61 6.13
N TYR A 376 -7.97 -22.33 5.69
CA TYR A 376 -7.04 -21.83 4.67
C TYR A 376 -7.70 -21.64 3.30
N MET A 377 -8.59 -22.56 2.90
CA MET A 377 -9.38 -22.40 1.68
C MET A 377 -10.33 -21.20 1.77
N MET A 378 -10.99 -20.97 2.90
CA MET A 378 -11.84 -19.80 3.11
C MET A 378 -11.08 -18.47 3.02
N ASP A 379 -9.90 -18.34 3.67
CA ASP A 379 -9.10 -17.12 3.56
C ASP A 379 -8.56 -16.92 2.14
N ARG A 380 -8.13 -18.00 1.46
CA ARG A 380 -7.74 -17.94 0.05
C ARG A 380 -8.88 -17.49 -0.85
N ASP A 381 -10.09 -18.01 -0.66
CA ASP A 381 -11.26 -17.62 -1.45
C ASP A 381 -11.68 -16.18 -1.15
N GLU A 382 -11.58 -15.72 0.10
CA GLU A 382 -11.82 -14.32 0.46
C GLU A 382 -10.77 -13.39 -0.17
N GLN A 383 -9.49 -13.78 -0.18
CA GLN A 383 -8.44 -13.05 -0.90
C GLN A 383 -8.69 -13.04 -2.42
N ALA A 384 -9.15 -14.14 -3.01
CA ALA A 384 -9.49 -14.22 -4.42
C ALA A 384 -10.70 -13.33 -4.77
N VAL A 385 -11.71 -13.25 -3.90
CA VAL A 385 -12.83 -12.31 -4.03
C VAL A 385 -12.35 -10.86 -3.92
N ARG A 386 -11.53 -10.51 -2.93
CA ARG A 386 -10.96 -9.16 -2.79
C ARG A 386 -10.12 -8.75 -4.02
N GLN A 387 -9.32 -9.67 -4.58
CA GLN A 387 -8.58 -9.43 -5.82
C GLN A 387 -9.53 -9.28 -7.02
N LYS A 388 -10.55 -10.13 -7.14
CA LYS A 388 -11.57 -10.02 -8.19
C LYS A 388 -12.32 -8.69 -8.11
N ASP A 389 -12.69 -8.22 -6.92
CA ASP A 389 -13.33 -6.91 -6.71
C ASP A 389 -12.38 -5.76 -7.08
N GLN A 390 -11.08 -5.86 -6.77
CA GLN A 390 -10.08 -4.88 -7.21
C GLN A 390 -9.95 -4.86 -8.73
N TYR A 391 -9.88 -6.03 -9.38
CA TYR A 391 -9.85 -6.12 -10.84
C TYR A 391 -11.16 -5.67 -11.47
N GLU A 392 -12.32 -5.94 -10.88
CA GLU A 392 -13.62 -5.47 -11.38
C GLU A 392 -13.75 -3.95 -11.25
N ARG A 393 -13.20 -3.33 -10.20
CA ARG A 393 -13.08 -1.86 -10.11
C ARG A 393 -12.11 -1.31 -11.15
N GLN A 394 -10.91 -1.87 -11.28
CA GLN A 394 -9.96 -1.45 -12.32
C GLN A 394 -10.53 -1.63 -13.74
N ILE A 395 -11.27 -2.71 -13.98
CA ILE A 395 -11.98 -2.98 -15.24
C ILE A 395 -13.18 -2.04 -15.40
N ALA A 396 -13.86 -1.61 -14.33
CA ALA A 396 -14.92 -0.61 -14.39
C ALA A 396 -14.35 0.77 -14.70
N ASP A 397 -13.26 1.19 -14.06
CA ASP A 397 -12.53 2.42 -14.34
C ASP A 397 -11.97 2.43 -15.77
N LEU A 398 -11.32 1.33 -16.19
CA LEU A 398 -10.87 1.14 -17.58
C LEU A 398 -12.04 1.12 -18.56
N LYS A 399 -13.16 0.49 -18.23
CA LYS A 399 -14.38 0.51 -19.05
C LYS A 399 -14.99 1.90 -19.11
N GLN A 400 -14.94 2.69 -18.04
CA GLN A 400 -15.37 4.08 -18.05
C GLN A 400 -14.48 4.89 -18.99
N VAL A 401 -13.15 4.80 -18.88
CA VAL A 401 -12.19 5.42 -19.81
C VAL A 401 -12.40 4.95 -21.27
N LEU A 402 -12.73 3.66 -21.49
CA LEU A 402 -13.04 3.09 -22.81
C LEU A 402 -14.43 3.50 -23.35
N MET A 403 -15.42 3.72 -22.48
CA MET A 403 -16.78 4.18 -22.83
C MET A 403 -16.80 5.69 -23.09
N GLU A 404 -15.97 6.46 -22.39
CA GLU A 404 -15.73 7.89 -22.65
C GLU A 404 -15.00 8.07 -23.99
N ARG A 405 -14.15 7.12 -24.42
CA ARG A 405 -13.43 7.19 -25.71
C ARG A 405 -13.39 5.85 -26.49
N PRO A 406 -14.51 5.35 -27.04
CA PRO A 406 -14.46 4.24 -27.98
C PRO A 406 -13.80 4.68 -29.30
N GLY A 407 -12.83 3.89 -29.77
CA GLY A 407 -12.26 3.95 -31.13
C GLY A 407 -10.83 4.49 -31.29
N ASP A 408 -10.27 5.22 -30.30
CA ASP A 408 -8.99 5.94 -30.48
C ASP A 408 -8.01 5.66 -29.33
N PHE A 409 -7.42 4.47 -29.31
CA PHE A 409 -6.31 4.14 -28.40
C PHE A 409 -4.95 4.47 -29.05
N ASP A 410 -4.73 5.75 -29.37
CA ASP A 410 -3.36 6.27 -29.53
C ASP A 410 -2.87 6.75 -28.15
N PRO A 411 -1.86 6.12 -27.52
CA PRO A 411 -1.32 6.58 -26.24
C PRO A 411 -0.66 7.97 -26.31
N ARG A 412 -0.56 8.59 -27.49
CA ARG A 412 -0.15 9.99 -27.69
C ARG A 412 -1.30 11.00 -27.51
N LEU A 413 -2.55 10.55 -27.40
CA LEU A 413 -3.70 11.43 -27.23
C LEU A 413 -3.71 12.09 -25.85
N VAL A 414 -3.58 13.42 -25.84
CA VAL A 414 -3.81 14.24 -24.65
C VAL A 414 -5.20 13.94 -24.09
N SER A 415 -5.27 13.77 -22.76
CA SER A 415 -6.53 13.69 -22.02
C SER A 415 -6.88 15.04 -21.40
N ASP A 416 -8.18 15.31 -21.27
CA ASP A 416 -8.74 16.48 -20.60
C ASP A 416 -8.21 16.57 -19.15
N ARG A 417 -8.01 15.41 -18.50
CA ARG A 417 -7.40 15.28 -17.18
C ARG A 417 -5.94 15.76 -17.16
N SER A 418 -5.11 15.27 -18.07
CA SER A 418 -3.70 15.70 -18.16
C SER A 418 -3.58 17.20 -18.48
N LEU A 419 -4.43 17.73 -19.37
CA LEU A 419 -4.50 19.16 -19.68
C LEU A 419 -4.82 19.99 -18.41
N LYS A 420 -5.79 19.53 -17.62
CA LYS A 420 -6.22 20.15 -16.36
C LYS A 420 -5.15 20.07 -15.27
N GLU A 421 -4.45 18.95 -15.16
CA GLU A 421 -3.36 18.75 -14.20
C GLU A 421 -2.14 19.64 -14.52
N GLU A 422 -1.76 19.76 -15.80
CA GLU A 422 -0.68 20.66 -16.26
C GLU A 422 -1.04 22.14 -16.06
N TYR A 423 -2.25 22.57 -16.42
CA TYR A 423 -2.68 23.95 -16.18
C TYR A 423 -2.68 24.31 -14.69
N ARG A 424 -3.16 23.40 -13.82
CA ARG A 424 -3.06 23.56 -12.36
C ARG A 424 -1.62 23.61 -11.86
N ALA A 425 -0.69 22.91 -12.51
CA ALA A 425 0.73 22.94 -12.16
C ALA A 425 1.39 24.26 -12.57
N LEU A 426 1.02 24.81 -13.72
CA LEU A 426 1.43 26.15 -14.15
C LEU A 426 0.88 27.24 -13.22
N LYS A 427 -0.42 27.19 -12.90
CA LYS A 427 -1.06 28.12 -11.94
C LYS A 427 -0.31 28.15 -10.61
N ARG A 428 -0.04 26.98 -10.03
CA ARG A 428 0.75 26.86 -8.78
C ARG A 428 2.15 27.47 -8.87
N SER A 429 2.84 27.37 -10.00
CA SER A 429 4.13 28.05 -10.19
C SER A 429 3.99 29.57 -10.19
N VAL A 430 3.01 30.13 -10.90
CA VAL A 430 2.78 31.59 -10.92
C VAL A 430 2.40 32.10 -9.52
N ASP A 431 1.53 31.39 -8.82
CA ASP A 431 1.18 31.71 -7.43
C ASP A 431 2.41 31.62 -6.50
N THR A 432 3.27 30.61 -6.67
CA THR A 432 4.52 30.44 -5.90
C THR A 432 5.53 31.56 -6.17
N ILE A 433 5.71 31.96 -7.43
CA ILE A 433 6.57 33.07 -7.83
C ILE A 433 6.05 34.35 -7.15
N THR A 434 4.80 34.72 -7.42
CA THR A 434 4.20 35.99 -6.97
C THR A 434 4.06 36.12 -5.45
N PHE A 435 3.87 35.01 -4.74
CA PHE A 435 3.87 34.98 -3.28
C PHE A 435 5.27 35.23 -2.70
N ASN A 436 6.30 34.61 -3.27
CA ASN A 436 7.67 34.68 -2.75
C ASN A 436 8.48 35.91 -3.22
N LEU A 437 7.96 36.74 -4.13
CA LEU A 437 8.62 38.01 -4.48
C LEU A 437 8.87 38.88 -3.23
N GLY A 438 10.04 39.50 -3.17
CA GLY A 438 10.42 40.48 -2.14
C GLY A 438 9.62 41.79 -2.24
N PRO A 439 10.10 42.90 -1.64
CA PRO A 439 9.44 44.20 -1.72
C PRO A 439 9.25 44.68 -3.16
N ILE A 440 7.99 44.92 -3.54
CA ILE A 440 7.56 45.29 -4.89
C ILE A 440 7.45 46.81 -5.00
N THR A 441 8.07 47.38 -6.03
CA THR A 441 7.94 48.79 -6.43
C THR A 441 7.67 48.84 -7.93
N ILE A 442 6.46 49.20 -8.34
CA ILE A 442 6.05 49.23 -9.75
C ILE A 442 6.16 50.67 -10.27
N ASP A 443 6.95 50.87 -11.33
CA ASP A 443 7.02 52.16 -12.01
C ASP A 443 5.79 52.42 -12.90
N ARG A 444 5.45 53.69 -13.09
CA ARG A 444 4.36 54.17 -13.95
C ARG A 444 4.53 53.78 -15.42
N SER A 445 5.74 53.47 -15.86
CA SER A 445 5.99 52.94 -17.21
C SER A 445 5.43 51.52 -17.41
N ILE A 446 5.29 50.74 -16.34
CA ILE A 446 4.76 49.38 -16.35
C ILE A 446 3.24 49.40 -16.12
N ASP A 447 2.77 50.23 -15.18
CA ASP A 447 1.35 50.50 -14.98
C ASP A 447 0.83 51.57 -15.97
N ALA A 448 0.91 51.26 -17.27
CA ALA A 448 0.44 52.12 -18.34
C ALA A 448 -1.06 52.42 -18.28
N ALA A 449 -1.83 51.59 -17.56
CA ALA A 449 -3.25 51.78 -17.31
C ALA A 449 -3.53 52.57 -16.02
N SER A 450 -2.54 52.93 -15.21
CA SER A 450 -2.69 53.56 -13.89
C SER A 450 -3.64 52.82 -12.94
N PHE A 451 -3.66 51.49 -13.01
CA PHE A 451 -4.43 50.61 -12.14
C PHE A 451 -4.10 50.84 -10.66
N LEU A 452 -2.82 50.89 -10.30
CA LEU A 452 -2.33 51.02 -8.92
C LEU A 452 -2.65 52.41 -8.33
N GLU A 453 -2.77 53.43 -9.17
CA GLU A 453 -3.13 54.78 -8.72
C GLU A 453 -4.64 54.93 -8.44
N ARG A 454 -5.48 54.21 -9.20
CA ARG A 454 -6.95 54.16 -9.05
C ARG A 454 -7.38 53.20 -7.94
N ASP A 455 -7.42 51.92 -8.27
CA ASP A 455 -8.13 50.87 -7.54
C ASP A 455 -7.18 49.81 -6.96
N GLY A 456 -5.95 49.74 -7.50
CA GLY A 456 -4.95 48.72 -7.20
C GLY A 456 -4.01 49.01 -6.02
N LYS A 457 -4.31 49.97 -5.14
CA LYS A 457 -3.46 50.30 -3.99
C LYS A 457 -3.36 49.10 -3.03
N GLY A 458 -2.16 48.61 -2.76
CA GLY A 458 -1.96 47.39 -1.97
C GLY A 458 -2.23 46.09 -2.73
N GLN A 459 -2.46 46.15 -4.05
CA GLN A 459 -2.71 45.02 -4.93
C GLN A 459 -1.54 44.76 -5.90
N GLU A 460 -0.33 45.21 -5.55
CA GLU A 460 0.86 45.13 -6.39
C GLU A 460 1.19 43.68 -6.77
N ARG A 461 0.98 42.72 -5.85
CA ARG A 461 1.16 41.28 -6.12
C ARG A 461 0.14 40.73 -7.12
N LEU A 462 -1.13 41.18 -7.08
CA LEU A 462 -2.14 40.79 -8.06
C LEU A 462 -1.83 41.38 -9.44
N PHE A 463 -1.34 42.63 -9.49
CA PHE A 463 -0.87 43.24 -10.74
C PHE A 463 0.31 42.47 -11.35
N VAL A 464 1.31 42.08 -10.55
CA VAL A 464 2.43 41.26 -11.05
C VAL A 464 1.97 39.86 -11.48
N LYS A 465 1.00 39.24 -10.78
CA LYS A 465 0.37 37.98 -11.22
C LYS A 465 -0.31 38.13 -12.59
N ALA A 466 -1.12 39.18 -12.76
CA ALA A 466 -1.77 39.50 -14.04
C ALA A 466 -0.74 39.76 -15.15
N LEU A 467 0.35 40.48 -14.85
CA LEU A 467 1.41 40.78 -15.80
C LEU A 467 2.20 39.53 -16.23
N ILE A 468 2.52 38.62 -15.29
CA ILE A 468 3.11 37.31 -15.61
C ILE A 468 2.19 36.53 -16.55
N TRP A 469 0.89 36.46 -16.27
CA TRP A 469 -0.07 35.80 -17.15
C TRP A 469 -0.13 36.47 -18.53
N ALA A 470 -0.24 37.80 -18.60
CA ALA A 470 -0.26 38.55 -19.86
C ALA A 470 1.00 38.27 -20.71
N MET A 471 2.18 38.25 -20.09
CA MET A 471 3.44 37.94 -20.78
C MET A 471 3.53 36.48 -21.25
N MET A 472 3.02 35.50 -20.49
CA MET A 472 2.92 34.11 -20.95
C MET A 472 1.92 33.97 -22.10
N LEU A 473 0.78 34.66 -22.00
CA LEU A 473 -0.27 34.65 -23.02
C LEU A 473 0.23 35.23 -24.34
N ASP A 474 0.90 36.39 -24.31
CA ASP A 474 1.56 36.95 -25.50
C ASP A 474 2.69 36.04 -26.02
N GLY A 475 3.51 35.50 -25.11
CA GLY A 475 4.70 34.71 -25.44
C GLY A 475 4.43 33.33 -26.05
N PHE A 476 3.36 32.65 -25.61
CA PHE A 476 3.07 31.25 -25.96
C PHE A 476 1.65 31.00 -26.51
N PHE A 477 0.70 31.93 -26.34
CA PHE A 477 -0.72 31.73 -26.69
C PHE A 477 -1.31 32.84 -27.59
N SER A 478 -0.49 33.79 -28.05
CA SER A 478 -0.87 34.88 -28.98
C SER A 478 -1.35 34.38 -30.35
N VAL A 479 -0.91 33.18 -30.74
CA VAL A 479 -1.36 32.47 -31.95
C VAL A 479 -2.12 31.21 -31.52
N PRO A 480 -3.35 30.99 -32.01
CA PRO A 480 -4.26 29.98 -31.47
C PRO A 480 -3.79 28.54 -31.74
N TYR A 481 -4.44 27.60 -31.07
CA TYR A 481 -4.28 26.15 -31.26
C TYR A 481 -2.84 25.64 -31.18
N GLY A 482 -2.05 26.22 -30.27
CA GLY A 482 -0.68 25.80 -29.94
C GLY A 482 0.43 26.34 -30.83
N PHE A 483 0.11 27.03 -31.93
CA PHE A 483 1.12 27.66 -32.80
C PHE A 483 1.94 28.73 -32.06
N GLY A 484 1.38 29.38 -31.03
CA GLY A 484 2.09 30.35 -30.20
C GLY A 484 3.30 29.76 -29.44
N ALA A 485 3.39 28.43 -29.25
CA ALA A 485 4.58 27.79 -28.69
C ALA A 485 5.87 28.13 -29.46
N LEU A 486 5.73 28.43 -30.77
CA LEU A 486 6.80 28.75 -31.70
C LEU A 486 7.12 30.26 -31.76
N GLY A 487 6.44 31.07 -30.95
CA GLY A 487 6.65 32.51 -30.82
C GLY A 487 5.67 33.38 -31.62
N PRO A 488 5.53 34.66 -31.24
CA PRO A 488 4.59 35.59 -31.84
C PRO A 488 4.99 35.97 -33.28
N GLY A 489 3.99 36.21 -34.13
CA GLY A 489 4.17 36.99 -35.36
C GLY A 489 4.87 36.31 -36.53
N GLY A 490 4.69 35.00 -36.74
CA GLY A 490 5.11 34.33 -37.98
C GLY A 490 6.58 33.92 -38.06
N ASN A 491 7.36 34.10 -36.99
CA ASN A 491 8.70 33.54 -36.83
C ASN A 491 8.71 32.03 -36.48
N GLY A 492 7.54 31.39 -36.38
CA GLY A 492 7.40 29.97 -36.00
C GLY A 492 7.92 28.94 -37.02
N GLY A 493 8.83 29.35 -37.90
CA GLY A 493 9.66 28.47 -38.71
C GLY A 493 8.87 27.54 -39.65
N PRO A 494 9.43 26.35 -39.95
CA PRO A 494 8.89 25.46 -40.98
C PRO A 494 7.43 25.03 -40.79
N LEU A 495 6.89 25.06 -39.56
CA LEU A 495 5.51 24.66 -39.30
C LEU A 495 4.49 25.70 -39.82
N PHE A 496 4.82 26.99 -39.73
CA PHE A 496 3.97 28.06 -40.26
C PHE A 496 3.95 28.03 -41.80
N ASP A 497 5.09 27.76 -42.43
CA ASP A 497 5.17 27.61 -43.89
C ASP A 497 4.42 26.35 -44.36
N LEU A 498 4.58 25.22 -43.66
CA LEU A 498 3.80 24.01 -43.91
C LEU A 498 2.29 24.26 -43.80
N TYR A 499 1.84 25.03 -42.79
CA TYR A 499 0.43 25.40 -42.64
C TYR A 499 -0.07 26.27 -43.80
N ARG A 500 0.70 27.27 -44.24
CA ARG A 500 0.35 28.12 -45.40
C ARG A 500 0.22 27.28 -46.68
N ASP A 501 1.14 26.34 -46.90
CA ASP A 501 1.14 25.51 -48.11
C ASP A 501 -0.02 24.51 -48.09
N TRP A 502 -0.29 23.88 -46.94
CA TRP A 502 -1.48 23.05 -46.72
C TRP A 502 -2.78 23.84 -46.96
N LYS A 503 -2.87 25.06 -46.42
CA LYS A 503 -4.03 25.95 -46.62
C LYS A 503 -4.21 26.36 -48.08
N ARG A 504 -3.12 26.72 -48.77
CA ARG A 504 -3.14 27.08 -50.21
C ARG A 504 -3.60 25.91 -51.10
N ILE A 505 -3.29 24.67 -50.71
CA ILE A 505 -3.79 23.46 -51.40
C ILE A 505 -5.31 23.31 -51.21
N LEU A 506 -5.82 23.56 -50.00
CA LEU A 506 -7.26 23.41 -49.68
C LEU A 506 -8.13 24.54 -50.24
N GLU A 507 -7.69 25.79 -50.15
CA GLU A 507 -8.45 26.97 -50.61
C GLU A 507 -8.42 27.12 -52.15
N GLY A 508 -7.55 26.36 -52.82
CA GLY A 508 -7.25 26.51 -54.24
C GLY A 508 -6.30 27.69 -54.50
N GLY A 509 -5.40 27.53 -55.46
CA GLY A 509 -4.25 28.41 -55.70
C GLY A 509 -4.53 29.85 -56.17
N GLY A 510 -5.73 30.39 -55.97
CA GLY A 510 -6.08 31.80 -56.23
C GLY A 510 -5.82 32.77 -55.07
N SER A 511 -5.61 32.25 -53.85
CA SER A 511 -5.27 33.07 -52.69
C SER A 511 -3.81 33.53 -52.75
N ASN A 512 -3.58 34.77 -53.19
CA ASN A 512 -2.29 35.48 -53.10
C ASN A 512 -1.98 35.89 -51.63
N GLY A 513 -2.10 34.95 -50.70
CA GLY A 513 -1.76 35.13 -49.29
C GLY A 513 -0.27 35.44 -49.13
N GLY A 514 0.02 36.70 -48.81
CA GLY A 514 1.39 37.22 -48.79
C GLY A 514 2.28 36.61 -47.70
N LYS A 515 3.59 36.87 -47.79
CA LYS A 515 4.60 36.49 -46.79
C LYS A 515 4.54 37.34 -45.50
N GLY A 516 3.33 37.64 -45.02
CA GLY A 516 3.10 38.36 -43.76
C GLY A 516 3.06 37.44 -42.53
N PRO A 517 2.93 38.00 -41.31
CA PRO A 517 2.53 37.23 -40.14
C PRO A 517 1.08 36.72 -40.32
N LEU A 518 0.78 35.52 -39.83
CA LEU A 518 -0.59 34.97 -39.91
C LEU A 518 -1.54 35.73 -38.99
N GLY A 519 -2.63 36.26 -39.51
CA GLY A 519 -3.72 36.86 -38.71
C GLY A 519 -4.57 35.80 -37.99
N GLN A 520 -5.31 36.19 -36.95
CA GLN A 520 -6.20 35.25 -36.22
C GLN A 520 -7.22 34.56 -37.15
N ASN A 521 -7.84 35.31 -38.05
CA ASN A 521 -8.79 34.81 -39.06
C ASN A 521 -8.17 33.80 -40.04
N GLU A 522 -6.84 33.67 -40.09
CA GLU A 522 -6.21 32.71 -40.98
C GLU A 522 -6.34 31.27 -40.50
N PHE A 523 -6.66 31.05 -39.21
CA PHE A 523 -6.84 29.75 -38.60
C PHE A 523 -8.30 29.27 -38.58
N ASP A 524 -9.24 30.04 -39.15
CA ASP A 524 -10.67 29.68 -39.33
C ASP A 524 -10.90 28.22 -39.81
N PRO A 525 -10.12 27.66 -40.76
CA PRO A 525 -10.29 26.26 -41.16
C PRO A 525 -10.09 25.25 -40.02
N LEU A 526 -9.18 25.50 -39.08
CA LEU A 526 -8.93 24.62 -37.93
C LEU A 526 -10.11 24.63 -36.94
N TYR A 527 -10.91 25.69 -36.93
CA TYR A 527 -12.13 25.77 -36.12
C TYR A 527 -13.31 25.04 -36.77
N ARG A 528 -13.50 25.24 -38.10
CA ARG A 528 -14.72 24.83 -38.81
C ARG A 528 -14.65 23.45 -39.47
N ASP A 529 -13.45 22.96 -39.80
CA ASP A 529 -13.27 21.67 -40.49
C ASP A 529 -12.61 20.63 -39.56
N ARG A 530 -13.31 19.49 -39.40
CA ARG A 530 -12.84 18.33 -38.63
C ARG A 530 -11.52 17.77 -39.16
N TYR A 531 -11.30 17.74 -40.47
CA TYR A 531 -10.08 17.19 -41.06
C TYR A 531 -8.90 18.14 -40.84
N ALA A 532 -9.13 19.45 -40.96
CA ALA A 532 -8.17 20.49 -40.61
C ALA A 532 -7.75 20.42 -39.13
N ASN A 533 -8.73 20.31 -38.23
CA ASN A 533 -8.49 20.14 -36.81
C ASN A 533 -7.73 18.82 -36.50
N SER A 534 -8.08 17.72 -37.16
CA SER A 534 -7.40 16.43 -37.02
C SER A 534 -5.95 16.47 -37.52
N TRP A 535 -5.67 17.19 -38.62
CA TRP A 535 -4.31 17.39 -39.12
C TRP A 535 -3.46 18.16 -38.11
N ARG A 536 -4.01 19.25 -37.54
CA ARG A 536 -3.37 20.02 -36.47
C ARG A 536 -3.03 19.12 -35.29
N SER A 537 -4.03 18.43 -34.73
CA SER A 537 -3.87 17.58 -33.55
C SER A 537 -2.80 16.52 -33.76
N ALA A 538 -2.81 15.81 -34.90
CA ALA A 538 -1.78 14.81 -35.23
C ALA A 538 -0.37 15.42 -35.40
N THR A 539 -0.29 16.62 -35.99
CA THR A 539 0.99 17.33 -36.18
C THR A 539 1.60 17.75 -34.85
N PHE A 540 0.82 18.34 -33.95
CA PHE A 540 1.31 18.72 -32.62
C PHE A 540 1.52 17.53 -31.69
N GLN A 541 0.78 16.42 -31.81
CA GLN A 541 1.12 15.17 -31.12
C GLN A 541 2.48 14.62 -31.56
N SER A 542 2.81 14.76 -32.85
CA SER A 542 4.13 14.38 -33.38
C SER A 542 5.24 15.30 -32.84
N ILE A 543 4.98 16.61 -32.73
CA ILE A 543 5.90 17.58 -32.11
C ILE A 543 6.08 17.28 -30.61
N LEU A 544 5.00 17.04 -29.88
CA LEU A 544 5.02 16.71 -28.44
C LEU A 544 5.80 15.42 -28.18
N TYR A 545 5.57 14.38 -28.99
CA TYR A 545 6.32 13.13 -28.92
C TYR A 545 7.81 13.35 -29.21
N ALA A 546 8.15 14.11 -30.26
CA ALA A 546 9.55 14.42 -30.58
C ALA A 546 10.24 15.26 -29.49
N ALA A 547 9.53 16.22 -28.88
CA ALA A 547 10.06 17.07 -27.80
C ALA A 547 10.24 16.33 -26.46
N THR A 548 9.46 15.26 -26.23
CA THR A 548 9.53 14.43 -25.02
C THR A 548 10.39 13.16 -25.19
N ALA A 549 10.79 12.83 -26.42
CA ALA A 549 11.62 11.68 -26.73
C ALA A 549 13.03 11.83 -26.14
N LYS A 550 13.42 10.85 -25.33
CA LYS A 550 14.76 10.71 -24.77
C LYS A 550 15.51 9.62 -25.53
N ASP A 551 16.79 9.87 -25.79
CA ASP A 551 17.73 8.90 -26.32
C ASP A 551 18.06 7.82 -25.27
N VAL A 552 18.80 6.78 -25.67
CA VAL A 552 19.21 5.64 -24.84
C VAL A 552 19.98 6.09 -23.58
N ASP A 553 20.73 7.20 -23.67
CA ASP A 553 21.46 7.83 -22.56
C ASP A 553 20.57 8.74 -21.67
N GLY A 554 19.25 8.77 -21.88
CA GLY A 554 18.30 9.57 -21.11
C GLY A 554 18.30 11.08 -21.41
N LYS A 555 19.17 11.54 -22.31
CA LYS A 555 19.19 12.92 -22.84
C LYS A 555 18.03 13.11 -23.83
N THR A 556 17.39 14.27 -23.80
CA THR A 556 16.42 14.65 -24.85
C THR A 556 17.14 14.66 -26.20
N LEU A 557 16.53 14.09 -27.24
CA LEU A 557 17.13 14.07 -28.58
C LEU A 557 17.37 15.50 -29.08
N ASP A 558 18.61 15.80 -29.45
CA ASP A 558 19.13 17.17 -29.45
C ASP A 558 18.50 18.07 -30.53
N SER A 559 17.75 19.08 -30.07
CA SER A 559 17.79 20.48 -30.52
C SER A 559 17.82 20.83 -32.03
N ALA A 560 17.27 19.99 -32.91
CA ALA A 560 17.10 20.29 -34.34
C ALA A 560 15.65 20.66 -34.72
N GLY A 561 15.50 21.60 -35.66
CA GLY A 561 14.20 21.98 -36.23
C GLY A 561 13.24 22.63 -35.22
N ILE A 562 11.98 22.17 -35.20
CA ILE A 562 10.89 22.78 -34.40
C ILE A 562 11.20 22.79 -32.90
N GLY A 563 11.87 21.76 -32.37
CA GLY A 563 12.26 21.70 -30.96
C GLY A 563 13.17 22.86 -30.54
N LYS A 564 14.05 23.31 -31.44
CA LYS A 564 14.87 24.50 -31.22
C LYS A 564 14.03 25.78 -31.18
N THR A 565 13.10 25.96 -32.12
CA THR A 565 12.22 27.14 -32.15
C THR A 565 11.39 27.27 -30.87
N ILE A 566 10.91 26.15 -30.32
CA ILE A 566 10.21 26.10 -29.03
C ILE A 566 11.14 26.54 -27.89
N HIS A 567 12.37 26.03 -27.85
CA HIS A 567 13.36 26.36 -26.82
C HIS A 567 13.81 27.83 -26.90
N ASP A 568 14.11 28.34 -28.10
CA ASP A 568 14.50 29.73 -28.35
C ASP A 568 13.36 30.69 -27.92
N ASN A 569 12.10 30.36 -28.21
CA ASN A 569 10.96 31.15 -27.73
C ASN A 569 10.78 31.05 -26.21
N ARG A 570 10.94 29.85 -25.62
CA ARG A 570 10.89 29.64 -24.16
C ARG A 570 11.92 30.52 -23.44
N GLN A 571 13.16 30.53 -23.91
CA GLN A 571 14.23 31.35 -23.34
C GLN A 571 13.92 32.85 -23.49
N ARG A 572 13.48 33.30 -24.68
CA ARG A 572 13.08 34.70 -24.92
C ARG A 572 11.98 35.17 -23.95
N VAL A 573 10.94 34.38 -23.72
CA VAL A 573 9.86 34.75 -22.79
C VAL A 573 10.36 34.74 -21.34
N GLN A 574 11.21 33.77 -20.97
CA GLN A 574 11.85 33.70 -19.65
C GLN A 574 12.74 34.93 -19.38
N ASP A 575 13.60 35.30 -20.32
CA ASP A 575 14.51 36.45 -20.20
C ASP A 575 13.73 37.77 -20.06
N ASN A 576 12.69 37.95 -20.89
CA ASN A 576 11.80 39.10 -20.80
C ASN A 576 11.08 39.16 -19.45
N MET A 577 10.60 38.03 -18.94
CA MET A 577 9.88 37.96 -17.66
C MET A 577 10.80 38.19 -16.47
N LEU A 578 12.03 37.67 -16.52
CA LEU A 578 13.06 37.92 -15.51
C LEU A 578 13.48 39.40 -15.49
N ALA A 579 13.63 40.03 -16.66
CA ALA A 579 13.88 41.46 -16.76
C ALA A 579 12.73 42.29 -16.17
N MET A 580 11.47 41.93 -16.45
CA MET A 580 10.29 42.55 -15.84
C MET A 580 10.32 42.40 -14.31
N LEU A 581 10.48 41.19 -13.78
CA LEU A 581 10.54 40.95 -12.33
C LEU A 581 11.69 41.71 -11.66
N THR A 582 12.85 41.77 -12.30
CA THR A 582 14.02 42.54 -11.81
C THR A 582 13.78 44.05 -11.82
N SER A 583 12.96 44.57 -12.74
CA SER A 583 12.56 45.99 -12.74
C SER A 583 11.50 46.35 -11.69
N VAL A 584 10.76 45.35 -11.20
CA VAL A 584 9.64 45.51 -10.27
C VAL A 584 10.00 45.16 -8.82
N CYS A 585 11.02 44.31 -8.61
CA CYS A 585 11.56 44.03 -7.28
C CYS A 585 12.60 45.08 -6.86
N SER A 586 12.51 45.52 -5.61
CA SER A 586 13.47 46.46 -5.01
C SER A 586 14.82 45.80 -4.63
N SER A 587 14.92 44.47 -4.81
CA SER A 587 16.07 43.61 -4.55
C SER A 587 16.27 42.65 -5.72
N GLU A 588 17.45 42.05 -5.83
CA GLU A 588 17.68 40.97 -6.81
C GLU A 588 16.66 39.84 -6.65
N VAL A 589 16.17 39.30 -7.77
CA VAL A 589 15.23 38.17 -7.80
C VAL A 589 15.98 36.92 -7.34
N SER A 590 15.50 36.26 -6.29
CA SER A 590 16.21 35.11 -5.69
C SER A 590 16.38 33.94 -6.66
N LYS A 591 17.40 33.11 -6.46
CA LYS A 591 17.72 31.99 -7.34
C LYS A 591 16.57 30.96 -7.39
N GLU A 592 15.88 30.75 -6.29
CA GLU A 592 14.71 29.87 -6.18
C GLU A 592 13.56 30.39 -7.06
N ILE A 593 13.34 31.71 -7.09
CA ILE A 593 12.33 32.33 -7.96
C ILE A 593 12.75 32.24 -9.43
N GLN A 594 14.04 32.37 -9.75
CA GLN A 594 14.55 32.18 -11.11
C GLN A 594 14.39 30.72 -11.59
N GLU A 595 14.60 29.74 -10.71
CA GLU A 595 14.40 28.31 -10.99
C GLU A 595 12.91 27.98 -11.16
N GLU A 596 12.03 28.47 -10.30
CA GLU A 596 10.58 28.28 -10.44
C GLU A 596 10.03 29.02 -11.67
N LEU A 597 10.59 30.20 -12.03
CA LEU A 597 10.29 30.89 -13.28
C LEU A 597 10.67 30.06 -14.50
N ALA A 598 11.87 29.46 -14.52
CA ALA A 598 12.29 28.56 -15.59
C ALA A 598 11.35 27.33 -15.70
N ALA A 599 10.93 26.76 -14.56
CA ALA A 599 9.94 25.69 -14.53
C ALA A 599 8.56 26.13 -15.04
N ALA A 600 8.10 27.34 -14.68
CA ALA A 600 6.85 27.92 -15.15
C ALA A 600 6.85 28.15 -16.66
N MET A 601 7.93 28.74 -17.21
CA MET A 601 8.08 28.94 -18.65
C MET A 601 8.19 27.60 -19.39
N GLY A 602 8.80 26.59 -18.78
CA GLY A 602 8.79 25.22 -19.27
C GLY A 602 7.36 24.67 -19.41
N ARG A 603 6.59 24.70 -18.33
CA ARG A 603 5.18 24.25 -18.31
C ARG A 603 4.30 25.04 -19.25
N ALA A 604 4.46 26.36 -19.35
CA ALA A 604 3.68 27.20 -20.28
C ALA A 604 3.98 26.88 -21.75
N SER A 605 5.26 26.70 -22.08
CA SER A 605 5.73 26.27 -23.41
C SER A 605 5.19 24.89 -23.78
N GLU A 606 5.21 23.93 -22.85
CA GLU A 606 4.66 22.58 -23.06
C GLU A 606 3.12 22.60 -23.14
N LEU A 607 2.43 23.36 -22.29
CA LEU A 607 0.98 23.53 -22.32
C LEU A 607 0.49 24.11 -23.65
N ALA A 608 1.23 25.03 -24.26
CA ALA A 608 0.91 25.52 -25.60
C ALA A 608 1.00 24.41 -26.68
N ILE A 609 2.02 23.54 -26.63
CA ILE A 609 2.10 22.36 -27.52
C ILE A 609 0.92 21.41 -27.24
N VAL A 610 0.56 21.22 -25.96
CA VAL A 610 -0.58 20.39 -25.54
C VAL A 610 -1.91 20.93 -26.05
N PHE A 611 -2.14 22.25 -26.06
CA PHE A 611 -3.31 22.87 -26.72
C PHE A 611 -3.35 22.49 -28.22
N GLY A 612 -2.19 22.50 -28.88
CA GLY A 612 -2.03 22.06 -30.26
C GLY A 612 -2.28 20.58 -30.48
N ALA A 613 -1.87 19.72 -29.54
CA ALA A 613 -1.98 18.26 -29.62
C ALA A 613 -3.37 17.73 -29.25
N HIS A 614 -4.09 18.45 -28.39
CA HIS A 614 -5.46 18.12 -27.97
C HIS A 614 -6.42 18.11 -29.16
N ARG A 615 -7.32 17.12 -29.23
CA ARG A 615 -8.24 16.96 -30.37
C ARG A 615 -9.35 18.00 -30.41
N ALA A 616 -9.96 18.30 -29.27
CA ALA A 616 -10.86 19.44 -29.17
C ALA A 616 -10.05 20.75 -29.16
N ASN A 617 -10.68 21.85 -29.57
CA ASN A 617 -10.02 23.15 -29.65
C ASN A 617 -9.86 23.74 -28.25
N VAL A 618 -8.63 23.88 -27.77
CA VAL A 618 -8.33 24.42 -26.44
C VAL A 618 -7.90 25.87 -26.55
N CYS A 619 -8.46 26.73 -25.71
CA CYS A 619 -8.11 28.15 -25.66
C CYS A 619 -8.23 28.72 -24.24
N PHE A 620 -7.58 29.86 -24.01
CA PHE A 620 -7.83 30.70 -22.85
C PHE A 620 -8.89 31.75 -23.17
N GLY A 621 -9.81 31.98 -22.25
CA GLY A 621 -10.65 33.18 -22.24
C GLY A 621 -10.14 34.14 -21.18
N ILE A 622 -9.92 35.39 -21.59
CA ILE A 622 -9.51 36.50 -20.74
C ILE A 622 -10.48 37.66 -21.01
N PRO A 623 -11.19 38.19 -20.00
CA PRO A 623 -12.02 39.37 -20.17
C PRO A 623 -11.13 40.62 -20.24
N ASN A 624 -11.53 41.59 -21.04
CA ASN A 624 -10.88 42.88 -21.06
C ASN A 624 -11.28 43.70 -19.84
N ARG A 625 -10.46 44.69 -19.51
CA ARG A 625 -10.84 45.72 -18.55
C ARG A 625 -12.09 46.46 -19.04
N GLY A 626 -13.11 46.55 -18.20
CA GLY A 626 -14.42 47.12 -18.49
C GLY A 626 -15.48 46.12 -18.96
N ASP A 627 -15.11 44.87 -19.25
CA ASP A 627 -16.08 43.82 -19.60
C ASP A 627 -16.91 43.42 -18.37
N SER A 628 -18.19 43.11 -18.58
CA SER A 628 -19.08 42.59 -17.52
C SER A 628 -19.13 41.07 -17.56
N VAL A 629 -18.81 40.40 -16.43
CA VAL A 629 -18.76 38.94 -16.32
C VAL A 629 -19.64 38.42 -15.18
N GLU A 630 -20.29 37.26 -15.38
CA GLU A 630 -21.07 36.55 -14.35
C GLU A 630 -20.15 35.64 -13.52
N LEU A 631 -20.04 35.91 -12.22
CA LEU A 631 -19.16 35.17 -11.31
C LEU A 631 -19.65 33.73 -11.05
N GLY A 632 -18.71 32.79 -10.95
CA GLY A 632 -18.95 31.38 -10.64
C GLY A 632 -19.41 30.52 -11.83
N ARG A 633 -19.42 31.06 -13.06
CA ARG A 633 -19.45 30.28 -14.31
C ARG A 633 -18.05 30.07 -14.88
N GLU A 634 -17.50 31.12 -15.46
CA GLU A 634 -16.22 31.12 -16.19
C GLU A 634 -15.11 31.78 -15.37
N PHE A 635 -15.47 32.76 -14.55
CA PHE A 635 -14.57 33.55 -13.72
C PHE A 635 -15.03 33.57 -12.27
N VAL A 636 -14.10 33.67 -11.33
CA VAL A 636 -14.36 33.90 -9.90
C VAL A 636 -13.69 35.20 -9.45
N ASP A 637 -14.15 35.76 -8.33
CA ASP A 637 -13.53 36.92 -7.71
C ASP A 637 -12.17 36.50 -7.12
N CYS A 638 -11.08 37.20 -7.47
CA CYS A 638 -9.75 36.84 -6.99
C CYS A 638 -9.53 37.11 -5.49
N GLN A 639 -10.40 37.87 -4.84
CA GLN A 639 -10.37 38.16 -3.40
C GLN A 639 -11.38 37.28 -2.64
N ASP A 640 -12.62 37.24 -3.14
CA ASP A 640 -13.77 36.63 -2.43
C ASP A 640 -14.16 35.23 -2.96
N GLY A 641 -13.49 34.72 -4.00
CA GLY A 641 -13.68 33.40 -4.58
C GLY A 641 -15.10 33.15 -5.12
N ASP A 642 -15.70 32.04 -4.70
CA ASP A 642 -17.06 31.61 -5.10
C ASP A 642 -18.19 32.29 -4.29
N THR A 643 -17.89 33.13 -3.29
CA THR A 643 -18.92 33.66 -2.37
C THR A 643 -19.94 34.58 -3.04
N LYS A 644 -19.57 35.23 -4.16
CA LYS A 644 -20.41 36.12 -4.99
C LYS A 644 -20.96 35.44 -6.26
N LYS A 645 -21.07 34.10 -6.26
CA LYS A 645 -21.52 33.35 -7.43
C LYS A 645 -22.91 33.78 -7.91
N GLY A 646 -23.01 34.16 -9.18
CA GLY A 646 -24.21 34.69 -9.84
C GLY A 646 -24.23 36.21 -9.99
N ASP A 647 -23.34 36.94 -9.31
CA ASP A 647 -23.22 38.40 -9.47
C ASP A 647 -22.56 38.76 -10.81
N ILE A 648 -23.05 39.82 -11.44
CA ILE A 648 -22.43 40.42 -12.63
C ILE A 648 -21.52 41.54 -12.17
N VAL A 649 -20.22 41.41 -12.45
CA VAL A 649 -19.19 42.40 -12.07
C VAL A 649 -18.49 42.96 -13.30
N THR A 650 -18.10 44.24 -13.23
CA THR A 650 -17.20 44.84 -14.21
C THR A 650 -15.77 44.50 -13.87
N VAL A 651 -14.98 44.00 -14.81
CA VAL A 651 -13.57 43.62 -14.60
C VAL A 651 -12.68 44.87 -14.61
N GLU A 652 -11.91 45.10 -13.54
CA GLU A 652 -10.83 46.10 -13.55
C GLU A 652 -9.49 45.47 -13.94
N LEU A 653 -9.20 44.25 -13.47
CA LEU A 653 -7.97 43.51 -13.78
C LEU A 653 -8.26 42.00 -13.98
N PRO A 654 -7.94 41.39 -15.14
CA PRO A 654 -7.90 39.94 -15.28
C PRO A 654 -6.64 39.38 -14.61
N VAL A 655 -6.81 38.49 -13.63
CA VAL A 655 -5.72 37.97 -12.77
C VAL A 655 -5.28 36.56 -13.18
N LEU A 656 -6.20 35.74 -13.69
CA LEU A 656 -5.95 34.39 -14.19
C LEU A 656 -6.87 34.11 -15.39
N PRO A 657 -6.38 33.55 -16.52
CA PRO A 657 -7.22 33.15 -17.63
C PRO A 657 -8.16 31.98 -17.26
N ALA A 658 -9.34 31.93 -17.85
CA ALA A 658 -10.20 30.75 -17.83
C ALA A 658 -9.77 29.77 -18.93
N LEU A 659 -9.78 28.46 -18.65
CA LEU A 659 -9.41 27.41 -19.60
C LEU A 659 -10.66 26.78 -20.21
N PHE A 660 -10.78 26.86 -21.54
CA PHE A 660 -11.91 26.31 -22.28
C PHE A 660 -11.49 25.17 -23.21
N ILE A 661 -12.37 24.18 -23.30
CA ILE A 661 -12.41 23.19 -24.39
C ILE A 661 -13.62 23.53 -25.27
N ILE A 662 -13.39 23.58 -26.58
CA ILE A 662 -14.41 23.77 -27.60
C ILE A 662 -14.50 22.51 -28.48
N GLY A 663 -15.68 21.88 -28.47
CA GLY A 663 -15.98 20.61 -29.13
C GLY A 663 -15.55 19.37 -28.34
N ASP A 664 -15.93 18.19 -28.84
CA ASP A 664 -15.52 16.87 -28.30
C ASP A 664 -14.25 16.33 -28.98
N GLY A 665 -13.72 17.04 -29.98
CA GLY A 665 -12.57 16.61 -30.78
C GLY A 665 -12.85 15.41 -31.70
N LYS A 666 -14.12 15.03 -31.88
CA LYS A 666 -14.59 13.95 -32.73
C LYS A 666 -15.66 14.44 -33.70
N ASN A 667 -16.86 14.72 -33.22
CA ASN A 667 -18.05 15.02 -34.03
C ASN A 667 -18.63 16.40 -33.75
N ASP A 668 -18.45 16.92 -32.54
CA ASP A 668 -18.90 18.25 -32.13
C ASP A 668 -17.70 19.21 -32.13
N LEU A 669 -17.89 20.37 -32.75
CA LEU A 669 -16.92 21.47 -32.83
C LEU A 669 -17.43 22.74 -32.12
N THR A 670 -18.58 22.66 -31.44
CA THR A 670 -19.40 23.82 -31.04
C THR A 670 -19.73 23.88 -29.55
N SER A 671 -19.78 22.76 -28.81
CA SER A 671 -19.90 22.82 -27.35
C SER A 671 -18.72 23.58 -26.74
N VAL A 672 -18.99 24.39 -25.71
CA VAL A 672 -17.95 25.12 -24.96
C VAL A 672 -18.02 24.67 -23.51
N ILE A 673 -16.90 24.20 -22.98
CA ILE A 673 -16.76 23.68 -21.62
C ILE A 673 -15.65 24.45 -20.91
N CYS A 674 -15.99 25.18 -19.86
CA CYS A 674 -15.02 25.76 -18.93
C CYS A 674 -14.42 24.63 -18.07
N VAL A 675 -13.16 24.29 -18.31
CA VAL A 675 -12.45 23.20 -17.61
C VAL A 675 -11.91 23.66 -16.27
N GLU A 676 -11.41 24.89 -16.23
CA GLU A 676 -10.90 25.59 -15.05
C GLU A 676 -11.27 27.07 -15.16
N GLN A 677 -11.75 27.64 -14.07
CA GLN A 677 -12.22 29.02 -14.03
C GLN A 677 -11.04 30.00 -13.94
N GLY A 678 -11.22 31.16 -14.57
CA GLY A 678 -10.32 32.29 -14.44
C GLY A 678 -10.58 33.08 -13.15
N GLU A 679 -9.71 34.04 -12.86
CA GLU A 679 -9.82 34.94 -11.70
C GLU A 679 -9.82 36.38 -12.22
N VAL A 680 -10.76 37.17 -11.74
CA VAL A 680 -10.86 38.61 -12.04
C VAL A 680 -10.90 39.41 -10.76
N LEU A 681 -10.32 40.60 -10.78
CA LEU A 681 -10.56 41.63 -9.78
C LEU A 681 -11.74 42.50 -10.27
N PRO A 682 -12.87 42.54 -9.56
CA PRO A 682 -13.94 43.48 -9.84
C PRO A 682 -13.45 44.93 -9.71
N ALA A 683 -13.99 45.82 -10.53
CA ALA A 683 -13.88 47.26 -10.30
C ALA A 683 -14.50 47.62 -8.95
N ALA A 684 -13.87 48.55 -8.22
CA ALA A 684 -14.45 49.08 -7.01
C ALA A 684 -15.74 49.84 -7.36
N ASN A 685 -16.88 49.42 -6.78
CA ASN A 685 -18.17 50.09 -6.98
C ASN A 685 -18.02 51.59 -6.63
N SER A 686 -18.28 52.44 -7.62
CA SER A 686 -18.18 53.91 -7.54
C SER A 686 -19.39 54.55 -6.88
#